data_AF-R6MUQ1-F1
#
_entry.id   AF-R6MUQ1-F1
#
_cell.length_a   1.000
_cell.length_b   1.000
_cell.length_c   1.000
_cell.angle_alpha   90.00
_cell.angle_beta   90.00
_cell.angle_gamma   90.00
#
_symmetry.space_group_name_H-M   'P 1'
#
loop_
_entity.id
_entity.type
_entity.pdbx_description
1 polymer ?
#
loop_
_entity_poly.entity_id
_entity_poly.type
_entity_poly.pdbx_seq_one_letter_code
_entity_poly.pdbx_strand_id
1 'polypeptide(L)'
;MKNGFFYIAFLCMASVFFGCNEQEKTGSLGETELYFNERLSSISADGDSAFWIGSEAGDIWYMKQRSFQSYNIGADRIYKVVTDSVLADGKLCWVGIRNSGLQKWKLNEEETSLEEICAIPNKGTNYSVYDILLVGKSLYVATSQGLYSMPRSGGKELKLVYPSEDSETAHSGKPFIVNNIRRYGPKCLLCATQEGLVRISLTNGKVSLSHAGEPVYTVSVYDNKVYLLARKKLYVEDVKGNVLHEVDLKFSPRIYYKLGSIHYFIDDNHLLLSDDLKSFLSVPLRRKVPQFCNNVIATDKVDGFTVLVTENALWNIPLHLGIFNANGEIVASCADGANIYYVNSKNELYCQRTGDNVAFKILDIPEGEVVSSMMADGRYLYYISNKQVLKRIKIKRRYISNVLFASSQVLYQSPTKITAACLKKEAEGSCIYLGIQDDLVRIDADGKSMLVDDLHNKYITAFYLAPRAGDLYVSTLNDGVFYSEGDAYQPIKGTERHTFIRDISVTGGHKPLLMILTNHRLVCREYNDSISLKGYNKLLRVNDSLLYALPEYGLVKYVVGKEGITERGRYFHDIRFNPKASLVMNDTLYLGSNIGVMKMGAFSRTSAQWVDMESSVPSLQLLLLVVSFAVFVMLIIVMEYFRRKRSKRKAVKMHLDDIGVRLESLSSMARFTGENDGKEVDRLRELFGGIDVHAPGVSEQIRSLSEQIMKKNRDIALGLSKYLERQMQVVGEYDVFEKESLLEESRMALATDNLENIVAQVEKNEKWIQTIAGLKNRIALYWHDMEDTVCIDKVNGCLFRKMHTLTDNLKVKELSALEAEIACLDECYRYIFTNDALRAVDEYILEKQERLRRMDSDGVTDALLAELEHIQREMQGLERVKLLKVLYPVDCHVSQVLIKEEIASLMGEYASIRNRVERENEERITRKFDTGLSLEIAECTRRVTESIEKQVTAFYENMVKTDKEILSGVLDFSNFGNQPAKVLALLIACPKVKRLHIPGMLCIYGNLNPVISRLVNNKLKTNHEWLRDYVKANPTSMVYYILRLIE
;
A
#
# COMPACT_ATOMS: atom_id res chain seq x y z
N MET A 1 -17.82 29.65 39.15
CA MET A 1 -16.36 29.64 38.90
C MET A 1 -15.64 28.33 39.23
N LYS A 2 -15.77 27.69 40.42
CA LYS A 2 -14.97 26.46 40.68
C LYS A 2 -15.37 25.20 39.89
N ASN A 3 -16.62 25.05 39.44
CA ASN A 3 -17.02 23.88 38.63
C ASN A 3 -16.54 23.97 37.16
N GLY A 4 -16.27 25.18 36.64
CA GLY A 4 -15.83 25.39 35.25
C GLY A 4 -14.35 25.06 35.02
N PHE A 5 -13.48 25.42 35.98
CA PHE A 5 -12.08 25.02 35.96
C PHE A 5 -11.93 23.50 35.92
N PHE A 6 -12.87 22.81 36.56
CA PHE A 6 -12.89 21.37 36.60
C PHE A 6 -13.31 20.76 35.25
N TYR A 7 -14.35 21.29 34.60
CA TYR A 7 -14.72 20.86 33.25
C TYR A 7 -13.62 21.10 32.20
N ILE A 8 -12.90 22.22 32.31
CA ILE A 8 -11.80 22.58 31.39
C ILE A 8 -10.60 21.65 31.59
N ALA A 9 -10.23 21.34 32.83
CA ALA A 9 -9.15 20.38 33.09
C ALA A 9 -9.46 18.97 32.58
N PHE A 10 -10.74 18.56 32.60
CA PHE A 10 -11.19 17.30 32.02
C PHE A 10 -11.15 17.31 30.48
N LEU A 11 -11.59 18.40 29.84
CA LEU A 11 -11.52 18.60 28.39
C LEU A 11 -10.07 18.65 27.88
N CYS A 12 -9.16 19.32 28.59
CA CYS A 12 -7.74 19.35 28.27
C CYS A 12 -7.06 17.98 28.47
N MET A 13 -7.52 17.18 29.44
CA MET A 13 -7.02 15.81 29.59
C MET A 13 -7.58 14.89 28.49
N ALA A 14 -8.77 15.19 27.96
CA ALA A 14 -9.37 14.44 26.87
C ALA A 14 -8.75 14.73 25.50
N SER A 15 -8.36 15.98 25.23
CA SER A 15 -7.79 16.39 23.93
C SER A 15 -6.36 15.85 23.69
N VAL A 16 -5.56 15.64 24.74
CA VAL A 16 -4.18 15.12 24.63
C VAL A 16 -4.11 13.65 24.18
N PHE A 17 -5.21 12.89 24.26
CA PHE A 17 -5.23 11.45 23.98
C PHE A 17 -5.99 11.02 22.70
N PHE A 18 -6.52 11.95 21.90
CA PHE A 18 -7.29 11.65 20.67
C PHE A 18 -6.46 11.72 19.37
N GLY A 19 -5.19 11.32 19.41
CA GLY A 19 -4.38 11.11 18.20
C GLY A 19 -4.58 9.70 17.64
N CYS A 20 -5.66 9.48 16.88
CA CYS A 20 -5.83 8.23 16.13
C CYS A 20 -4.95 8.24 14.87
N ASN A 21 -3.85 7.47 14.89
CA ASN A 21 -3.18 7.07 13.65
C ASN A 21 -3.93 5.89 13.04
N GLU A 22 -4.72 6.13 11.98
CA GLU A 22 -5.11 5.04 11.08
C GLU A 22 -3.85 4.60 10.31
N GLN A 23 -3.24 3.50 10.74
CA GLN A 23 -2.28 2.78 9.90
C GLN A 23 -3.06 2.13 8.74
N GLU A 24 -2.79 2.56 7.51
CA GLU A 24 -3.23 1.84 6.31
C GLU A 24 -2.73 0.40 6.39
N LYS A 25 -3.67 -0.57 6.42
CA LYS A 25 -3.36 -1.99 6.40
C LYS A 25 -2.83 -2.36 5.00
N THR A 26 -1.52 -2.30 4.81
CA THR A 26 -0.86 -2.92 3.66
C THR A 26 -0.80 -4.44 3.89
N GLY A 27 -1.77 -5.17 3.34
CA GLY A 27 -1.83 -6.62 3.45
C GLY A 27 -1.06 -7.31 2.32
N SER A 28 -0.28 -8.36 2.63
CA SER A 28 0.14 -9.36 1.64
C SER A 28 -1.00 -10.37 1.46
N LEU A 29 -1.22 -10.83 0.23
CA LEU A 29 -2.26 -11.79 -0.15
C LEU A 29 -1.79 -13.24 -0.02
N GLY A 30 -0.56 -13.47 0.46
CA GLY A 30 0.10 -14.76 0.34
C GLY A 30 0.46 -15.11 -1.11
N GLU A 31 0.60 -14.10 -1.96
CA GLU A 31 0.89 -14.21 -3.38
C GLU A 31 2.30 -14.74 -3.67
N THR A 32 2.45 -15.42 -4.81
CA THR A 32 3.77 -15.79 -5.34
C THR A 32 3.95 -15.20 -6.73
N GLU A 33 5.18 -14.82 -7.08
CA GLU A 33 5.51 -14.28 -8.40
C GLU A 33 6.31 -15.28 -9.21
N LEU A 34 5.90 -15.48 -10.46
CA LEU A 34 6.69 -16.17 -11.47
C LEU A 34 7.22 -15.16 -12.50
N TYR A 35 8.53 -15.20 -12.74
CA TYR A 35 9.23 -14.23 -13.57
C TYR A 35 9.42 -14.69 -15.01
N PHE A 36 9.31 -13.73 -15.93
CA PHE A 36 9.58 -13.88 -17.35
C PHE A 36 10.66 -12.89 -17.79
N ASN A 37 11.53 -13.32 -18.70
CA ASN A 37 12.58 -12.48 -19.26
C ASN A 37 12.04 -11.45 -20.28
N GLU A 38 10.73 -11.43 -20.51
CA GLU A 38 10.04 -10.58 -21.46
C GLU A 38 8.83 -9.91 -20.82
N ARG A 39 8.42 -8.77 -21.39
CA ARG A 39 7.22 -8.06 -20.95
C ARG A 39 6.00 -8.85 -21.41
N LEU A 40 5.23 -9.33 -20.43
CA LEU A 40 3.93 -9.96 -20.67
C LEU A 40 2.87 -8.91 -20.99
N SER A 41 1.89 -9.29 -21.79
CA SER A 41 0.85 -8.39 -22.32
C SER A 41 -0.58 -8.91 -22.09
N SER A 42 -0.76 -10.24 -22.01
CA SER A 42 -2.07 -10.86 -21.79
C SER A 42 -1.99 -12.27 -21.20
N ILE A 43 -3.11 -12.73 -20.63
CA ILE A 43 -3.37 -14.13 -20.25
C ILE A 43 -4.77 -14.54 -20.68
N SER A 44 -4.92 -15.76 -21.14
CA SER A 44 -6.20 -16.35 -21.56
C SER A 44 -6.30 -17.79 -21.07
N ALA A 45 -7.42 -18.15 -20.45
CA ALA A 45 -7.65 -19.51 -19.98
C ALA A 45 -7.93 -20.47 -21.15
N ASP A 46 -7.33 -21.65 -21.10
CA ASP A 46 -7.57 -22.81 -21.96
C ASP A 46 -8.05 -23.98 -21.09
N GLY A 47 -9.36 -24.05 -20.88
CA GLY A 47 -9.95 -24.98 -19.91
C GLY A 47 -9.80 -24.52 -18.46
N ASP A 48 -9.65 -25.47 -17.53
CA ASP A 48 -9.69 -25.20 -16.09
C ASP A 48 -8.32 -24.97 -15.42
N SER A 49 -7.21 -25.31 -16.10
CA SER A 49 -5.85 -25.29 -15.51
C SER A 49 -4.72 -25.08 -16.52
N ALA A 50 -5.04 -24.57 -17.71
CA ALA A 50 -4.03 -24.22 -18.69
C ALA A 50 -4.28 -22.79 -19.19
N PHE A 51 -3.20 -22.12 -19.57
CA PHE A 51 -3.22 -20.71 -19.91
C PHE A 51 -2.35 -20.43 -21.10
N TRP A 52 -2.83 -19.56 -21.97
CA TRP A 52 -2.02 -18.87 -22.95
C TRP A 52 -1.59 -17.53 -22.39
N ILE A 53 -0.30 -17.23 -22.48
CA ILE A 53 0.29 -15.97 -22.04
C ILE A 53 0.88 -15.31 -23.27
N GLY A 54 0.48 -14.07 -23.54
CA GLY A 54 1.04 -13.26 -24.63
C GLY A 54 2.14 -12.33 -24.13
N SER A 55 3.12 -12.04 -24.99
CA SER A 55 4.17 -11.05 -24.75
C SER A 55 3.91 -9.73 -25.51
N GLU A 56 4.60 -8.66 -25.11
CA GLU A 56 4.66 -7.41 -25.86
C GLU A 56 5.51 -7.54 -27.13
N ALA A 57 6.36 -8.56 -27.22
CA ALA A 57 7.28 -8.81 -28.33
C ALA A 57 6.78 -9.85 -29.34
N GLY A 58 5.54 -10.35 -29.17
CA GLY A 58 4.92 -11.31 -30.08
C GLY A 58 5.11 -12.78 -29.75
N ASP A 59 5.73 -13.09 -28.61
CA ASP A 59 5.88 -14.46 -28.11
C ASP A 59 4.61 -14.93 -27.38
N ILE A 60 4.37 -16.23 -27.43
CA ILE A 60 3.25 -16.90 -26.78
C ILE A 60 3.79 -18.02 -25.90
N TRP A 61 3.38 -18.07 -24.63
CA TRP A 61 3.62 -19.22 -23.77
C TRP A 61 2.33 -19.98 -23.49
N TYR A 62 2.43 -21.30 -23.48
CA TYR A 62 1.43 -22.19 -22.94
C TYR A 62 1.89 -22.69 -21.58
N MET A 63 1.09 -22.42 -20.55
CA MET A 63 1.33 -22.86 -19.19
C MET A 63 0.29 -23.92 -18.80
N LYS A 64 0.73 -25.10 -18.37
CA LYS A 64 -0.16 -26.14 -17.82
C LYS A 64 0.53 -26.86 -16.67
N GLN A 65 -0.09 -26.88 -15.47
CA GLN A 65 0.48 -27.55 -14.29
C GLN A 65 1.94 -27.15 -14.02
N ARG A 66 2.26 -25.85 -14.18
CA ARG A 66 3.61 -25.26 -14.06
C ARG A 66 4.66 -25.75 -15.08
N SER A 67 4.26 -26.47 -16.11
CA SER A 67 5.09 -26.65 -17.32
C SER A 67 4.89 -25.48 -18.27
N PHE A 68 5.98 -25.05 -18.92
CA PHE A 68 5.97 -23.94 -19.86
C PHE A 68 6.43 -24.42 -21.21
N GLN A 69 5.69 -24.00 -22.23
CA GLN A 69 6.07 -24.18 -23.62
C GLN A 69 5.99 -22.82 -24.31
N SER A 70 7.05 -22.42 -25.00
CA SER A 70 7.13 -21.14 -25.71
C SER A 70 6.97 -21.33 -27.20
N TYR A 71 6.31 -20.37 -27.85
CA TYR A 71 6.14 -20.29 -29.29
C TYR A 71 6.49 -18.85 -29.73
N ASN A 72 7.40 -18.72 -30.67
CA ASN A 72 7.71 -17.44 -31.29
C ASN A 72 7.03 -17.38 -32.66
N ILE A 73 6.13 -16.41 -32.83
CA ILE A 73 5.39 -16.23 -34.09
C ILE A 73 5.82 -14.96 -34.85
N GLY A 74 6.87 -14.27 -34.41
CA GLY A 74 7.42 -13.07 -35.06
C GLY A 74 6.43 -11.89 -35.14
N ALA A 75 5.51 -11.79 -34.17
CA ALA A 75 4.45 -10.79 -34.15
C ALA A 75 4.80 -9.55 -33.30
N ASP A 76 3.93 -8.54 -33.28
CA ASP A 76 3.92 -7.50 -32.24
C ASP A 76 3.12 -8.01 -31.03
N ARG A 77 2.83 -7.14 -30.06
CA ARG A 77 2.05 -7.43 -28.85
C ARG A 77 0.82 -8.32 -29.08
N ILE A 78 0.72 -9.37 -28.27
CA ILE A 78 -0.39 -10.33 -28.24
C ILE A 78 -1.45 -9.95 -27.20
N TYR A 79 -2.66 -9.63 -27.63
CA TYR A 79 -3.75 -9.24 -26.72
C TYR A 79 -4.61 -10.42 -26.23
N LYS A 80 -4.69 -11.49 -27.02
CA LYS A 80 -5.46 -12.68 -26.68
C LYS A 80 -5.08 -13.88 -27.54
N VAL A 81 -5.11 -15.07 -26.95
CA VAL A 81 -4.99 -16.35 -27.65
C VAL A 81 -6.16 -17.24 -27.26
N VAL A 82 -6.83 -17.86 -28.23
CA VAL A 82 -7.94 -18.78 -28.01
C VAL A 82 -7.71 -20.05 -28.82
N THR A 83 -7.77 -21.21 -28.16
CA THR A 83 -7.71 -22.50 -28.86
C THR A 83 -8.99 -22.73 -29.65
N ASP A 84 -8.84 -22.92 -30.97
CA ASP A 84 -9.91 -23.32 -31.88
C ASP A 84 -10.12 -24.84 -31.76
N SER A 85 -9.08 -25.62 -32.08
CA SER A 85 -9.14 -27.08 -32.02
C SER A 85 -7.81 -27.67 -31.57
N VAL A 86 -7.87 -28.80 -30.88
CA VAL A 86 -6.69 -29.60 -30.51
C VAL A 86 -6.42 -30.60 -31.62
N LEU A 87 -5.19 -30.62 -32.13
CA LEU A 87 -4.70 -31.53 -33.17
C LEU A 87 -3.89 -32.67 -32.51
N ALA A 88 -3.52 -33.68 -33.28
CA ALA A 88 -2.71 -34.80 -32.76
C ALA A 88 -1.27 -34.37 -32.39
N ASP A 89 -0.76 -33.35 -33.08
CA ASP A 89 0.62 -32.85 -33.03
C ASP A 89 0.74 -31.42 -32.46
N GLY A 90 -0.36 -30.80 -32.05
CA GLY A 90 -0.36 -29.48 -31.42
C GLY A 90 -1.75 -28.83 -31.35
N LYS A 91 -1.82 -27.50 -31.41
CA LYS A 91 -3.07 -26.74 -31.24
C LYS A 91 -3.26 -25.72 -32.34
N LEU A 92 -4.48 -25.65 -32.87
CA LEU A 92 -4.89 -24.58 -33.77
C LEU A 92 -5.50 -23.45 -32.94
N CYS A 93 -4.92 -22.26 -33.02
CA CYS A 93 -5.24 -21.13 -32.16
C CYS A 93 -5.57 -19.86 -32.97
N TRP A 94 -6.54 -19.09 -32.49
CA TRP A 94 -6.78 -17.73 -32.91
C TRP A 94 -5.96 -16.78 -32.05
N VAL A 95 -5.21 -15.88 -32.68
CA VAL A 95 -4.29 -14.94 -32.02
C VAL A 95 -4.68 -13.52 -32.40
N GLY A 96 -4.93 -12.69 -31.39
CA GLY A 96 -5.25 -11.27 -31.54
C GLY A 96 -4.00 -10.43 -31.35
N ILE A 97 -3.59 -9.71 -32.39
CA ILE A 97 -2.28 -9.04 -32.44
C ILE A 97 -2.48 -7.53 -32.61
N ARG A 98 -1.59 -6.74 -32.02
CA ARG A 98 -1.56 -5.29 -32.21
C ARG A 98 -1.27 -4.93 -33.66
N ASN A 99 -2.16 -4.12 -34.24
CA ASN A 99 -2.03 -3.56 -35.58
C ASN A 99 -1.71 -4.57 -36.71
N SER A 100 -1.97 -5.86 -36.47
CA SER A 100 -1.71 -6.97 -37.40
C SER A 100 -2.92 -7.91 -37.52
N GLY A 101 -4.06 -7.49 -36.95
CA GLY A 101 -5.34 -8.14 -37.07
C GLY A 101 -5.46 -9.46 -36.32
N LEU A 102 -6.53 -10.18 -36.64
CA LEU A 102 -6.78 -11.54 -36.17
C LEU A 102 -6.07 -12.54 -37.09
N GLN A 103 -5.33 -13.47 -36.48
CA GLN A 103 -4.60 -14.51 -37.20
C GLN A 103 -4.91 -15.90 -36.65
N LYS A 104 -4.85 -16.92 -37.52
CA LYS A 104 -4.97 -18.32 -37.15
C LYS A 104 -3.61 -19.01 -37.26
N TRP A 105 -3.17 -19.63 -36.19
CA TRP A 105 -1.85 -20.26 -36.08
C TRP A 105 -1.98 -21.72 -35.67
N LYS A 106 -1.19 -22.58 -36.29
CA LYS A 106 -0.93 -23.94 -35.80
C LYS A 106 0.32 -23.89 -34.92
N LEU A 107 0.16 -24.23 -33.66
CA LEU A 107 1.19 -24.19 -32.63
C LEU A 107 1.55 -25.63 -32.23
N ASN A 108 2.70 -26.11 -32.70
CA ASN A 108 3.26 -27.42 -32.36
C ASN A 108 4.66 -27.27 -31.70
N GLU A 109 5.17 -28.33 -31.08
CA GLU A 109 6.50 -28.33 -30.42
C GLU A 109 7.66 -28.07 -31.38
N GLU A 110 7.58 -28.58 -32.62
CA GLU A 110 8.68 -28.51 -33.60
C GLU A 110 8.52 -27.40 -34.63
N GLU A 111 7.28 -27.04 -34.99
CA GLU A 111 6.98 -26.11 -36.08
C GLU A 111 5.75 -25.25 -35.76
N THR A 112 5.85 -23.94 -36.00
CA THR A 112 4.73 -22.99 -35.89
C THR A 112 4.39 -22.46 -37.27
N SER A 113 3.14 -22.62 -37.71
CA SER A 113 2.69 -22.19 -39.04
C SER A 113 1.49 -21.24 -38.98
N LEU A 114 1.53 -20.22 -39.83
CA LEU A 114 0.42 -19.29 -40.03
C LEU A 114 -0.55 -19.86 -41.06
N GLU A 115 -1.82 -20.01 -40.67
CA GLU A 115 -2.86 -20.60 -41.51
C GLU A 115 -3.75 -19.54 -42.18
N GLU A 116 -4.11 -18.49 -41.45
CA GLU A 116 -5.06 -17.49 -41.93
C GLU A 116 -4.80 -16.11 -41.32
N ILE A 117 -4.97 -15.05 -42.11
CA ILE A 117 -4.99 -13.66 -41.64
C ILE A 117 -6.33 -13.05 -42.07
N CYS A 118 -7.06 -12.46 -41.12
CA CYS A 118 -8.36 -11.88 -41.38
C CYS A 118 -8.26 -10.37 -41.62
N ALA A 119 -8.80 -9.88 -42.72
CA ALA A 119 -8.92 -8.46 -43.02
C ALA A 119 -10.26 -7.88 -42.54
N ILE A 120 -10.29 -6.56 -42.29
CA ILE A 120 -11.53 -5.78 -42.17
C ILE A 120 -11.61 -4.73 -43.30
N PRO A 121 -12.82 -4.29 -43.68
CA PRO A 121 -12.99 -3.20 -44.65
C PRO A 121 -12.21 -1.94 -44.27
N ASN A 122 -11.73 -1.19 -45.27
CA ASN A 122 -10.98 0.07 -45.16
C ASN A 122 -9.61 0.03 -44.45
N LYS A 123 -9.31 -1.00 -43.64
CA LYS A 123 -8.05 -1.13 -42.87
C LYS A 123 -7.23 -2.37 -43.23
N GLY A 124 -7.79 -3.35 -43.93
CA GLY A 124 -7.11 -4.60 -44.22
C GLY A 124 -6.75 -5.31 -42.91
N THR A 125 -5.48 -5.63 -42.72
CA THR A 125 -4.95 -6.30 -41.52
C THR A 125 -4.42 -5.33 -40.46
N ASN A 126 -4.43 -4.02 -40.73
CA ASN A 126 -3.84 -2.98 -39.87
C ASN A 126 -4.82 -2.50 -38.79
N TYR A 127 -5.20 -3.43 -37.91
CA TYR A 127 -6.07 -3.18 -36.75
C TYR A 127 -5.62 -4.00 -35.55
N SER A 128 -6.01 -3.56 -34.35
CA SER A 128 -5.74 -4.28 -33.10
C SER A 128 -6.95 -5.09 -32.67
N VAL A 129 -6.70 -6.31 -32.19
CA VAL A 129 -7.73 -7.23 -31.67
C VAL A 129 -7.61 -7.28 -30.15
N TYR A 130 -8.60 -6.80 -29.41
CA TYR A 130 -8.56 -6.74 -27.94
C TYR A 130 -9.18 -7.96 -27.25
N ASP A 131 -10.18 -8.57 -27.86
CA ASP A 131 -10.85 -9.76 -27.30
C ASP A 131 -11.44 -10.63 -28.42
N ILE A 132 -11.58 -11.93 -28.14
CA ILE A 132 -11.93 -13.00 -29.07
C ILE A 132 -12.88 -13.94 -28.34
N LEU A 133 -14.02 -14.25 -28.96
CA LEU A 133 -15.03 -15.11 -28.38
C LEU A 133 -15.62 -16.07 -29.42
N LEU A 134 -15.50 -17.36 -29.14
CA LEU A 134 -16.11 -18.43 -29.93
C LEU A 134 -17.54 -18.69 -29.43
N VAL A 135 -18.54 -18.55 -30.30
CA VAL A 135 -19.95 -18.80 -29.97
C VAL A 135 -20.57 -19.70 -31.03
N GLY A 136 -20.70 -20.99 -30.72
CA GLY A 136 -21.24 -21.98 -31.66
C GLY A 136 -20.38 -22.08 -32.92
N LYS A 137 -20.96 -21.79 -34.09
CA LYS A 137 -20.27 -21.78 -35.38
C LYS A 137 -19.76 -20.39 -35.80
N SER A 138 -19.80 -19.42 -34.91
CA SER A 138 -19.38 -18.04 -35.19
C SER A 138 -18.24 -17.61 -34.29
N LEU A 139 -17.32 -16.82 -34.85
CA LEU A 139 -16.26 -16.12 -34.16
C LEU A 139 -16.63 -14.65 -34.05
N TYR A 140 -16.50 -14.08 -32.86
CA TYR A 140 -16.66 -12.65 -32.60
C TYR A 140 -15.35 -12.04 -32.15
N VAL A 141 -15.05 -10.84 -32.64
CA VAL A 141 -13.76 -10.18 -32.47
C VAL A 141 -13.98 -8.72 -32.07
N ALA A 142 -13.50 -8.35 -30.89
CA ALA A 142 -13.48 -6.98 -30.41
C ALA A 142 -12.20 -6.29 -30.91
N THR A 143 -12.34 -5.14 -31.56
CA THR A 143 -11.21 -4.48 -32.25
C THR A 143 -11.15 -2.98 -31.96
N SER A 144 -10.08 -2.34 -32.47
CA SER A 144 -9.97 -0.88 -32.54
C SER A 144 -10.94 -0.22 -33.54
N GLN A 145 -11.68 -0.99 -34.34
CA GLN A 145 -12.61 -0.53 -35.38
C GLN A 145 -14.01 -1.10 -35.20
N GLY A 146 -14.38 -1.55 -34.00
CA GLY A 146 -15.70 -2.07 -33.70
C GLY A 146 -15.70 -3.56 -33.37
N LEU A 147 -16.91 -4.11 -33.33
CA LEU A 147 -17.15 -5.53 -33.16
C LEU A 147 -17.34 -6.15 -34.54
N TYR A 148 -16.58 -7.21 -34.81
CA TYR A 148 -16.68 -7.96 -36.05
C TYR A 148 -17.07 -9.42 -35.79
N SER A 149 -17.58 -10.09 -36.82
CA SER A 149 -17.86 -11.52 -36.79
C SER A 149 -17.52 -12.24 -38.09
N MET A 150 -17.28 -13.55 -37.98
CA MET A 150 -17.16 -14.45 -39.12
C MET A 150 -17.61 -15.88 -38.78
N PRO A 151 -17.95 -16.72 -39.78
CA PRO A 151 -18.10 -18.15 -39.58
C PRO A 151 -16.80 -18.78 -39.10
N ARG A 152 -16.90 -19.72 -38.16
CA ARG A 152 -15.76 -20.46 -37.62
C ARG A 152 -15.11 -21.40 -38.65
N SER A 153 -15.84 -21.76 -39.69
CA SER A 153 -15.33 -22.51 -40.84
C SER A 153 -14.26 -21.75 -41.64
N GLY A 154 -13.99 -20.48 -41.32
CA GLY A 154 -12.98 -19.63 -41.97
C GLY A 154 -13.59 -18.60 -42.91
N GLY A 155 -12.78 -17.61 -43.27
CA GLY A 155 -13.15 -16.49 -44.13
C GLY A 155 -12.11 -15.37 -44.03
N LYS A 156 -11.56 -14.97 -45.18
CA LYS A 156 -10.49 -13.95 -45.24
C LYS A 156 -10.91 -12.55 -44.78
N GLU A 157 -12.21 -12.29 -44.66
CA GLU A 157 -12.74 -10.97 -44.34
C GLU A 157 -13.81 -11.04 -43.23
N LEU A 158 -13.60 -10.22 -42.21
CA LEU A 158 -14.47 -10.05 -41.05
C LEU A 158 -15.60 -9.06 -41.36
N LYS A 159 -16.83 -9.40 -40.95
CA LYS A 159 -18.01 -8.53 -41.16
C LYS A 159 -18.29 -7.67 -39.94
N LEU A 160 -18.50 -6.38 -40.15
CA LEU A 160 -18.84 -5.43 -39.09
C LEU A 160 -20.21 -5.78 -38.50
N VAL A 161 -20.29 -5.84 -37.17
CA VAL A 161 -21.53 -6.10 -36.42
C VAL A 161 -21.97 -4.84 -35.68
N TYR A 162 -21.02 -4.06 -35.16
CA TYR A 162 -21.26 -2.79 -34.48
C TYR A 162 -20.00 -1.91 -34.56
N PRO A 163 -20.08 -0.59 -34.79
CA PRO A 163 -21.28 0.26 -34.92
C PRO A 163 -22.10 -0.01 -36.20
N SER A 164 -23.20 0.74 -36.42
CA SER A 164 -24.11 0.55 -37.56
C SER A 164 -23.39 0.69 -38.92
N GLU A 165 -24.01 0.14 -39.98
CA GLU A 165 -23.47 0.22 -41.35
C GLU A 165 -23.35 1.67 -41.86
N ASP A 166 -24.14 2.60 -41.33
CA ASP A 166 -24.07 4.02 -41.68
C ASP A 166 -22.98 4.79 -40.91
N SER A 167 -22.25 4.14 -40.01
CA SER A 167 -21.24 4.79 -39.16
C SER A 167 -20.00 5.24 -39.94
N GLU A 168 -19.26 6.23 -39.42
CA GLU A 168 -17.98 6.63 -40.01
C GLU A 168 -16.94 5.50 -39.99
N THR A 169 -17.06 4.54 -39.06
CA THR A 169 -16.24 3.33 -39.03
C THR A 169 -16.50 2.43 -40.23
N ALA A 170 -17.77 2.21 -40.58
CA ALA A 170 -18.15 1.42 -41.76
C ALA A 170 -17.72 2.12 -43.06
N HIS A 171 -17.91 3.44 -43.16
CA HIS A 171 -17.63 4.21 -44.38
C HIS A 171 -16.14 4.51 -44.60
N SER A 172 -15.38 4.80 -43.53
CA SER A 172 -14.02 5.34 -43.63
C SER A 172 -12.99 4.64 -42.73
N GLY A 173 -13.39 3.62 -41.98
CA GLY A 173 -12.50 2.89 -41.07
C GLY A 173 -12.05 3.70 -39.85
N LYS A 174 -12.83 4.73 -39.45
CA LYS A 174 -12.55 5.50 -38.24
C LYS A 174 -12.56 4.62 -36.98
N PRO A 175 -11.69 4.88 -35.99
CA PRO A 175 -11.62 4.08 -34.77
C PRO A 175 -12.93 4.05 -33.98
N PHE A 176 -13.29 2.85 -33.53
CA PHE A 176 -14.39 2.63 -32.59
C PHE A 176 -13.98 1.50 -31.66
N ILE A 177 -13.63 1.83 -30.42
CA ILE A 177 -13.02 0.83 -29.53
C ILE A 177 -14.09 -0.05 -28.89
N VAL A 178 -13.94 -1.36 -29.09
CA VAL A 178 -14.63 -2.40 -28.30
C VAL A 178 -13.59 -3.08 -27.42
N ASN A 179 -13.71 -2.90 -26.10
CA ASN A 179 -12.68 -3.29 -25.14
C ASN A 179 -12.70 -4.80 -24.84
N ASN A 180 -13.89 -5.35 -24.55
CA ASN A 180 -14.05 -6.77 -24.29
C ASN A 180 -15.46 -7.27 -24.60
N ILE A 181 -15.58 -8.59 -24.79
CA ILE A 181 -16.82 -9.26 -25.15
C ILE A 181 -17.13 -10.41 -24.20
N ARG A 182 -18.39 -10.50 -23.77
CA ARG A 182 -18.86 -11.59 -22.91
C ARG A 182 -20.18 -12.13 -23.40
N ARG A 183 -20.32 -13.45 -23.29
CA ARG A 183 -21.57 -14.14 -23.57
C ARG A 183 -22.43 -14.15 -22.31
N TYR A 184 -23.70 -13.76 -22.46
CA TYR A 184 -24.71 -13.94 -21.43
C TYR A 184 -25.71 -15.01 -21.88
N GLY A 185 -25.62 -16.19 -21.28
CA GLY A 185 -26.44 -17.35 -21.65
C GLY A 185 -26.33 -17.72 -23.14
N PRO A 186 -27.27 -18.51 -23.69
CA PRO A 186 -27.15 -18.97 -25.07
C PRO A 186 -27.44 -17.89 -26.12
N LYS A 187 -28.13 -16.80 -25.75
CA LYS A 187 -28.84 -15.90 -26.68
C LYS A 187 -28.33 -14.46 -26.74
N CYS A 188 -27.40 -14.05 -25.87
CA CYS A 188 -27.00 -12.65 -25.78
C CYS A 188 -25.47 -12.50 -25.72
N LEU A 189 -24.99 -11.47 -26.40
CA LEU A 189 -23.60 -11.04 -26.41
C LEU A 189 -23.55 -9.60 -25.87
N LEU A 190 -22.61 -9.36 -24.97
CA LEU A 190 -22.39 -8.09 -24.28
C LEU A 190 -21.02 -7.55 -24.67
N CYS A 191 -20.95 -6.28 -25.06
CA CYS A 191 -19.71 -5.63 -25.49
C CYS A 191 -19.50 -4.33 -24.72
N ALA A 192 -18.33 -4.22 -24.07
CA ALA A 192 -17.89 -2.96 -23.48
C ALA A 192 -17.32 -2.06 -24.58
N THR A 193 -17.84 -0.85 -24.73
CA THR A 193 -17.45 0.08 -25.80
C THR A 193 -17.18 1.48 -25.26
N GLN A 194 -16.54 2.30 -26.09
CA GLN A 194 -16.30 3.72 -25.78
C GLN A 194 -17.60 4.55 -25.62
N GLU A 195 -18.75 4.06 -26.07
CA GLU A 195 -20.05 4.77 -26.02
C GLU A 195 -21.06 4.19 -25.02
N GLY A 196 -20.71 3.09 -24.34
CA GLY A 196 -21.63 2.39 -23.44
C GLY A 196 -21.54 0.87 -23.54
N LEU A 197 -22.53 0.19 -22.96
CA LEU A 197 -22.70 -1.25 -23.09
C LEU A 197 -23.60 -1.57 -24.27
N VAL A 198 -23.06 -2.31 -25.24
CA VAL A 198 -23.83 -2.83 -26.37
C VAL A 198 -24.28 -4.25 -26.06
N ARG A 199 -25.58 -4.51 -26.23
CA ARG A 199 -26.17 -5.86 -26.13
C ARG A 199 -26.66 -6.31 -27.50
N ILE A 200 -26.28 -7.51 -27.89
CA ILE A 200 -26.62 -8.10 -29.19
C ILE A 200 -27.35 -9.40 -28.95
N SER A 201 -28.55 -9.52 -29.52
CA SER A 201 -29.29 -10.76 -29.53
C SER A 201 -28.73 -11.70 -30.61
N LEU A 202 -28.22 -12.84 -30.19
CA LEU A 202 -27.71 -13.88 -31.10
C LEU A 202 -28.84 -14.62 -31.85
N THR A 203 -30.11 -14.41 -31.46
CA THR A 203 -31.26 -15.05 -32.12
C THR A 203 -31.79 -14.27 -33.30
N ASN A 204 -31.79 -12.94 -33.25
CA ASN A 204 -32.37 -12.09 -34.30
C ASN A 204 -31.45 -10.94 -34.74
N GLY A 205 -30.22 -10.87 -34.23
CA GLY A 205 -29.25 -9.84 -34.57
C GLY A 205 -29.56 -8.45 -34.00
N LYS A 206 -30.63 -8.30 -33.20
CA LYS A 206 -31.03 -6.99 -32.67
C LYS A 206 -29.96 -6.45 -31.71
N VAL A 207 -29.54 -5.20 -31.96
CA VAL A 207 -28.59 -4.45 -31.15
C VAL A 207 -29.34 -3.45 -30.27
N SER A 208 -28.93 -3.32 -29.01
CA SER A 208 -29.41 -2.28 -28.09
C SER A 208 -28.25 -1.68 -27.30
N LEU A 209 -28.23 -0.36 -27.16
CA LEU A 209 -27.24 0.39 -26.39
C LEU A 209 -27.83 0.78 -25.02
N SER A 210 -27.03 0.60 -23.97
CA SER A 210 -27.31 1.02 -22.59
C SER A 210 -26.12 1.81 -22.06
N HIS A 211 -26.35 2.70 -21.07
CA HIS A 211 -25.34 3.65 -20.58
C HIS A 211 -24.73 4.52 -21.69
N ALA A 212 -25.58 5.03 -22.58
CA ALA A 212 -25.14 5.81 -23.73
C ALA A 212 -24.37 7.07 -23.31
N GLY A 213 -23.18 7.26 -23.90
CA GLY A 213 -22.29 8.39 -23.59
C GLY A 213 -21.36 8.15 -22.39
N GLU A 214 -21.48 7.01 -21.71
CA GLU A 214 -20.56 6.62 -20.63
C GLU A 214 -19.63 5.49 -21.09
N PRO A 215 -18.30 5.71 -21.20
CA PRO A 215 -17.37 4.66 -21.63
C PRO A 215 -17.34 3.48 -20.65
N VAL A 216 -17.61 2.29 -21.16
CA VAL A 216 -17.51 1.03 -20.39
C VAL A 216 -16.17 0.39 -20.68
N TYR A 217 -15.35 0.19 -19.63
CA TYR A 217 -14.02 -0.41 -19.77
C TYR A 217 -14.08 -1.92 -19.80
N THR A 218 -14.88 -2.52 -18.91
CA THR A 218 -15.00 -3.97 -18.77
C THR A 218 -16.45 -4.36 -18.53
N VAL A 219 -16.92 -5.37 -19.25
CA VAL A 219 -18.15 -6.11 -18.93
C VAL A 219 -17.82 -7.55 -18.50
N SER A 220 -18.46 -8.02 -17.43
CA SER A 220 -18.34 -9.39 -16.94
C SER A 220 -19.71 -9.97 -16.55
N VAL A 221 -19.83 -11.29 -16.53
CA VAL A 221 -21.06 -12.01 -16.17
C VAL A 221 -20.75 -13.03 -15.08
N TYR A 222 -21.35 -12.86 -13.90
CA TYR A 222 -21.21 -13.77 -12.77
C TYR A 222 -22.56 -13.93 -12.07
N ASP A 223 -22.86 -15.13 -11.57
CA ASP A 223 -24.08 -15.41 -10.79
C ASP A 223 -25.38 -14.92 -11.47
N ASN A 224 -25.48 -15.10 -12.79
CA ASN A 224 -26.57 -14.60 -13.65
C ASN A 224 -26.78 -13.08 -13.65
N LYS A 225 -25.83 -12.30 -13.13
CA LYS A 225 -25.82 -10.83 -13.16
C LYS A 225 -24.74 -10.32 -14.10
N VAL A 226 -24.97 -9.11 -14.63
CA VAL A 226 -24.01 -8.41 -15.48
C VAL A 226 -23.32 -7.34 -14.65
N TYR A 227 -21.99 -7.30 -14.70
CA TYR A 227 -21.16 -6.34 -13.99
C TYR A 227 -20.47 -5.43 -14.99
N LEU A 228 -20.67 -4.13 -14.85
CA LEU A 228 -20.21 -3.11 -15.79
C LEU A 228 -19.32 -2.12 -15.05
N LEU A 229 -18.07 -2.04 -15.48
CA LEU A 229 -17.13 -1.07 -14.94
C LEU A 229 -17.04 0.15 -15.87
N ALA A 230 -17.45 1.30 -15.35
CA ALA A 230 -17.42 2.58 -16.04
C ALA A 230 -16.78 3.64 -15.12
N ARG A 231 -15.60 4.15 -15.48
CA ARG A 231 -14.85 5.15 -14.69
C ARG A 231 -14.69 4.75 -13.22
N LYS A 232 -15.43 5.41 -12.33
CA LYS A 232 -15.41 5.22 -10.87
C LYS A 232 -16.68 4.52 -10.38
N LYS A 233 -17.38 3.80 -11.25
CA LYS A 233 -18.65 3.14 -10.93
C LYS A 233 -18.65 1.71 -11.38
N LEU A 234 -19.20 0.85 -10.53
CA LEU A 234 -19.58 -0.52 -10.89
C LEU A 234 -21.10 -0.61 -10.89
N TYR A 235 -21.69 -0.86 -12.06
CA TYR A 235 -23.11 -1.18 -12.17
C TYR A 235 -23.29 -2.70 -12.14
N VAL A 236 -24.25 -3.16 -11.34
CA VAL A 236 -24.69 -4.56 -11.31
C VAL A 236 -26.09 -4.60 -11.89
N GLU A 237 -26.24 -5.25 -13.05
CA GLU A 237 -27.50 -5.32 -13.78
C GLU A 237 -28.09 -6.73 -13.79
N ASP A 238 -29.40 -6.78 -13.97
CA ASP A 238 -30.12 -8.00 -14.28
C ASP A 238 -30.02 -8.37 -15.78
N VAL A 239 -30.68 -9.47 -16.12
CA VAL A 239 -30.76 -10.03 -17.47
C VAL A 239 -31.38 -9.08 -18.48
N LYS A 240 -32.31 -8.23 -18.02
CA LYS A 240 -33.09 -7.31 -18.84
C LYS A 240 -32.37 -5.97 -19.04
N GLY A 241 -31.26 -5.73 -18.34
CA GLY A 241 -30.51 -4.48 -18.36
C GLY A 241 -31.01 -3.46 -17.34
N ASN A 242 -31.76 -3.89 -16.31
CA ASN A 242 -32.10 -3.02 -15.20
C ASN A 242 -30.95 -3.00 -14.20
N VAL A 243 -30.54 -1.81 -13.77
CA VAL A 243 -29.55 -1.63 -12.72
C VAL A 243 -30.15 -2.08 -11.38
N LEU A 244 -29.54 -3.09 -10.76
CA LEU A 244 -29.90 -3.61 -9.44
C LEU A 244 -29.15 -2.87 -8.34
N HIS A 245 -27.85 -2.65 -8.56
CA HIS A 245 -26.97 -1.94 -7.64
C HIS A 245 -25.99 -1.06 -8.41
N GLU A 246 -25.69 0.09 -7.82
CA GLU A 246 -24.64 0.98 -8.25
C GLU A 246 -23.67 1.14 -7.08
N VAL A 247 -22.38 1.00 -7.37
CA VAL A 247 -21.31 1.14 -6.38
C VAL A 247 -20.38 2.26 -6.83
N ASP A 248 -20.36 3.35 -6.08
CA ASP A 248 -19.41 4.44 -6.25
C ASP A 248 -18.05 4.04 -5.68
N LEU A 249 -17.05 4.01 -6.55
CA LEU A 249 -15.67 3.68 -6.22
C LEU A 249 -14.88 4.97 -5.97
N LYS A 250 -14.14 5.02 -4.86
CA LYS A 250 -13.24 6.16 -4.57
C LYS A 250 -11.99 6.19 -5.47
N PHE A 251 -11.78 5.14 -6.24
CA PHE A 251 -10.65 4.88 -7.13
C PHE A 251 -11.15 4.60 -8.56
N SER A 252 -10.24 4.61 -9.56
CA SER A 252 -10.57 4.44 -10.98
C SER A 252 -9.96 3.15 -11.54
N PRO A 253 -10.55 1.96 -11.26
CA PRO A 253 -10.01 0.73 -11.79
C PRO A 253 -10.32 0.60 -13.27
N ARG A 254 -9.49 -0.14 -14.01
CA ARG A 254 -9.70 -0.42 -15.44
C ARG A 254 -10.37 -1.76 -15.66
N ILE A 255 -10.12 -2.71 -14.76
CA ILE A 255 -10.53 -4.11 -14.92
C ILE A 255 -11.26 -4.54 -13.67
N TYR A 256 -12.38 -5.24 -13.88
CA TYR A 256 -13.17 -5.86 -12.83
C TYR A 256 -13.21 -7.38 -13.04
N TYR A 257 -12.91 -8.12 -11.99
CA TYR A 257 -12.98 -9.57 -11.94
C TYR A 257 -13.69 -10.03 -10.66
N LYS A 258 -14.37 -11.16 -10.71
CA LYS A 258 -15.07 -11.72 -9.55
C LYS A 258 -14.78 -13.20 -9.43
N LEU A 259 -14.53 -13.64 -8.20
CA LEU A 259 -14.32 -15.03 -7.88
C LEU A 259 -14.99 -15.35 -6.56
N GLY A 260 -15.99 -16.25 -6.60
CA GLY A 260 -16.82 -16.52 -5.43
C GLY A 260 -17.50 -15.24 -4.93
N SER A 261 -17.33 -14.91 -3.66
CA SER A 261 -17.82 -13.67 -3.06
C SER A 261 -16.85 -12.49 -3.20
N ILE A 262 -15.62 -12.71 -3.68
CA ILE A 262 -14.57 -11.68 -3.68
C ILE A 262 -14.58 -10.93 -5.02
N HIS A 263 -14.56 -9.61 -4.91
CA HIS A 263 -14.52 -8.64 -5.99
C HIS A 263 -13.09 -8.11 -6.14
N TYR A 264 -12.55 -8.21 -7.35
CA TYR A 264 -11.21 -7.76 -7.72
C TYR A 264 -11.36 -6.54 -8.62
N PHE A 265 -10.72 -5.44 -8.23
CA PHE A 265 -10.62 -4.21 -9.01
C PHE A 265 -9.15 -3.91 -9.25
N ILE A 266 -8.77 -3.81 -10.51
CA ILE A 266 -7.36 -3.72 -10.90
C ILE A 266 -7.14 -2.38 -11.60
N ASP A 267 -6.19 -1.61 -11.08
CA ASP A 267 -5.62 -0.45 -11.75
C ASP A 267 -4.19 -0.75 -12.25
N ASP A 268 -3.44 0.26 -12.68
CA ASP A 268 -2.08 0.09 -13.20
C ASP A 268 -1.09 -0.43 -12.16
N ASN A 269 -1.25 -0.06 -10.89
CA ASN A 269 -0.28 -0.27 -9.82
C ASN A 269 -0.87 -0.90 -8.55
N HIS A 270 -2.18 -1.11 -8.46
CA HIS A 270 -2.88 -1.64 -7.29
C HIS A 270 -3.92 -2.68 -7.69
N LEU A 271 -4.04 -3.66 -6.82
CA LEU A 271 -5.15 -4.59 -6.77
C LEU A 271 -6.00 -4.25 -5.54
N LEU A 272 -7.26 -3.88 -5.76
CA LEU A 272 -8.22 -3.65 -4.70
C LEU A 272 -9.19 -4.82 -4.58
N LEU A 273 -9.35 -5.33 -3.37
CA LEU A 273 -10.21 -6.47 -3.06
C LEU A 273 -11.34 -6.06 -2.12
N SER A 274 -12.52 -6.63 -2.33
CA SER A 274 -13.68 -6.42 -1.47
C SER A 274 -14.57 -7.67 -1.47
N ASP A 275 -15.14 -8.04 -0.33
CA ASP A 275 -16.13 -9.09 -0.18
C ASP A 275 -17.57 -8.56 0.01
N ASP A 276 -17.71 -7.26 0.32
CA ASP A 276 -18.98 -6.59 0.63
C ASP A 276 -19.31 -5.38 -0.27
N LEU A 277 -18.38 -5.00 -1.16
CA LEU A 277 -18.42 -3.80 -2.02
C LEU A 277 -18.49 -2.45 -1.27
N LYS A 278 -18.17 -2.44 0.02
CA LYS A 278 -18.15 -1.22 0.87
C LYS A 278 -16.77 -0.97 1.45
N SER A 279 -16.14 -2.04 1.95
CA SER A 279 -14.77 -2.03 2.44
C SER A 279 -13.84 -2.54 1.34
N PHE A 280 -12.71 -1.85 1.15
CA PHE A 280 -11.76 -2.16 0.10
C PHE A 280 -10.37 -2.30 0.71
N LEU A 281 -9.75 -3.46 0.50
CA LEU A 281 -8.34 -3.69 0.80
C LEU A 281 -7.53 -3.32 -0.44
N SER A 282 -6.62 -2.35 -0.30
CA SER A 282 -5.69 -1.96 -1.38
C SER A 282 -4.37 -2.70 -1.21
N VAL A 283 -3.93 -3.39 -2.28
CA VAL A 283 -2.65 -4.09 -2.34
C VAL A 283 -1.81 -3.49 -3.47
N PRO A 284 -0.65 -2.87 -3.16
CA PRO A 284 0.24 -2.34 -4.19
C PRO A 284 0.89 -3.50 -4.97
N LEU A 285 0.83 -3.40 -6.30
CA LEU A 285 1.50 -4.30 -7.21
C LEU A 285 2.96 -3.88 -7.37
N ARG A 286 3.86 -4.86 -7.36
CA ARG A 286 5.30 -4.63 -7.53
C ARG A 286 5.66 -4.17 -8.95
N ARG A 287 4.81 -4.51 -9.92
CA ARG A 287 4.98 -4.20 -11.34
C ARG A 287 3.64 -3.84 -11.93
N LYS A 288 3.67 -3.06 -13.02
CA LYS A 288 2.46 -2.51 -13.59
C LYS A 288 1.64 -3.59 -14.30
N VAL A 289 0.34 -3.42 -14.31
CA VAL A 289 -0.55 -4.24 -15.15
C VAL A 289 -0.45 -3.72 -16.60
N PRO A 290 -0.26 -4.60 -17.61
CA PRO A 290 -0.13 -4.18 -19.00
C PRO A 290 -1.27 -3.26 -19.45
N GLN A 291 -0.93 -2.07 -19.95
CA GLN A 291 -1.91 -1.07 -20.38
C GLN A 291 -2.60 -1.49 -21.68
N PHE A 292 -3.85 -1.08 -21.91
CA PHE A 292 -4.62 -1.35 -23.15
C PHE A 292 -4.95 -2.82 -23.43
N CYS A 293 -4.85 -3.70 -22.42
CA CYS A 293 -5.33 -5.08 -22.50
C CYS A 293 -6.19 -5.39 -21.27
N ASN A 294 -7.37 -5.95 -21.50
CA ASN A 294 -8.27 -6.38 -20.42
C ASN A 294 -8.10 -7.86 -20.04
N ASN A 295 -7.40 -8.64 -20.86
CA ASN A 295 -7.12 -10.05 -20.60
C ASN A 295 -5.85 -10.19 -19.76
N VAL A 296 -5.90 -9.78 -18.49
CA VAL A 296 -4.73 -9.81 -17.58
C VAL A 296 -4.94 -10.71 -16.37
N ILE A 297 -6.13 -11.27 -16.19
CA ILE A 297 -6.45 -12.10 -15.03
C ILE A 297 -7.21 -13.36 -15.45
N ALA A 298 -6.84 -14.49 -14.87
CA ALA A 298 -7.47 -15.79 -15.08
C ALA A 298 -7.45 -16.61 -13.78
N THR A 299 -8.23 -17.70 -13.73
CA THR A 299 -8.29 -18.58 -12.55
C THR A 299 -7.89 -20.00 -12.92
N ASP A 300 -6.91 -20.53 -12.19
CA ASP A 300 -6.53 -21.94 -12.15
C ASP A 300 -7.34 -22.66 -11.08
N LYS A 301 -8.38 -23.36 -11.53
CA LYS A 301 -9.28 -24.09 -10.63
C LYS A 301 -8.66 -25.36 -10.07
N VAL A 302 -7.61 -25.89 -10.70
CA VAL A 302 -6.98 -27.15 -10.30
C VAL A 302 -5.89 -26.89 -9.27
N ASP A 303 -4.96 -25.97 -9.57
CA ASP A 303 -3.87 -25.64 -8.66
C ASP A 303 -4.30 -24.66 -7.55
N GLY A 304 -5.43 -23.99 -7.74
CA GLY A 304 -6.06 -23.19 -6.69
C GLY A 304 -5.58 -21.74 -6.66
N PHE A 305 -5.21 -21.15 -7.81
CA PHE A 305 -4.72 -19.77 -7.87
C PHE A 305 -5.51 -18.91 -8.86
N THR A 306 -5.65 -17.63 -8.55
CA THR A 306 -5.94 -16.58 -9.53
C THR A 306 -4.62 -16.03 -10.04
N VAL A 307 -4.42 -16.07 -11.35
CA VAL A 307 -3.20 -15.65 -12.02
C VAL A 307 -3.42 -14.27 -12.62
N LEU A 308 -2.67 -13.28 -12.14
CA LEU A 308 -2.69 -11.90 -12.62
C LEU A 308 -1.38 -11.59 -13.36
N VAL A 309 -1.48 -11.05 -14.58
CA VAL A 309 -0.34 -10.61 -15.38
C VAL A 309 0.07 -9.21 -14.95
N THR A 310 1.35 -9.06 -14.67
CA THR A 310 2.06 -7.79 -14.52
C THR A 310 3.20 -7.73 -15.53
N GLU A 311 3.83 -6.57 -15.71
CA GLU A 311 5.03 -6.43 -16.52
C GLU A 311 6.07 -7.48 -16.07
N ASN A 312 6.48 -8.37 -16.96
CA ASN A 312 7.49 -9.41 -16.72
C ASN A 312 7.17 -10.46 -15.64
N ALA A 313 5.95 -10.53 -15.10
CA ALA A 313 5.63 -11.53 -14.07
C ALA A 313 4.16 -11.94 -14.01
N LEU A 314 3.92 -13.17 -13.55
CA LEU A 314 2.61 -13.67 -13.14
C LEU A 314 2.51 -13.68 -11.61
N TRP A 315 1.47 -13.04 -11.10
CA TRP A 315 1.06 -13.09 -9.70
C TRP A 315 0.07 -14.22 -9.48
N ASN A 316 0.46 -15.22 -8.71
CA ASN A 316 -0.43 -16.30 -8.28
C ASN A 316 -1.02 -15.95 -6.91
N ILE A 317 -2.26 -15.50 -6.91
CA ILE A 317 -3.04 -15.13 -5.74
C ILE A 317 -3.84 -16.36 -5.30
N PRO A 318 -3.77 -16.82 -4.05
CA PRO A 318 -4.55 -17.97 -3.58
C PRO A 318 -6.06 -17.79 -3.81
N LEU A 319 -6.79 -18.85 -4.16
CA LEU A 319 -8.26 -18.78 -4.28
C LEU A 319 -8.92 -18.69 -2.91
N HIS A 320 -8.38 -19.40 -1.92
CA HIS A 320 -8.94 -19.49 -0.56
C HIS A 320 -8.44 -18.33 0.32
N LEU A 321 -8.66 -17.08 -0.09
CA LEU A 321 -8.21 -15.90 0.66
C LEU A 321 -8.86 -15.82 2.05
N GLY A 322 -8.04 -15.61 3.09
CA GLY A 322 -8.45 -15.35 4.48
C GLY A 322 -8.20 -13.92 4.95
N ILE A 323 -7.76 -13.05 4.04
CA ILE A 323 -7.19 -11.71 4.34
C ILE A 323 -8.16 -10.75 5.03
N PHE A 324 -9.47 -10.90 4.82
CA PHE A 324 -10.49 -10.05 5.45
C PHE A 324 -10.69 -10.39 6.93
N ASN A 325 -10.37 -11.62 7.32
CA ASN A 325 -10.49 -12.13 8.68
C ASN A 325 -9.13 -12.16 9.41
N ALA A 326 -8.04 -12.03 8.67
CA ALA A 326 -6.69 -12.14 9.21
C ALA A 326 -6.08 -10.77 9.54
N ASN A 327 -5.21 -10.75 10.54
CA ASN A 327 -4.31 -9.62 10.80
C ASN A 327 -2.85 -10.11 10.69
N GLY A 328 -2.44 -10.51 9.50
CA GLY A 328 -1.09 -11.00 9.20
C GLY A 328 -0.88 -12.51 9.35
N GLU A 329 0.35 -12.94 9.04
CA GLU A 329 0.80 -14.33 9.13
C GLU A 329 0.77 -14.83 10.58
N ILE A 330 0.35 -16.08 10.78
CA ILE A 330 0.35 -16.73 12.09
C ILE A 330 1.63 -17.54 12.26
N VAL A 331 2.46 -17.15 13.22
CA VAL A 331 3.81 -17.71 13.37
C VAL A 331 3.87 -18.88 14.36
N ALA A 332 3.02 -18.88 15.38
CA ALA A 332 2.91 -19.99 16.33
C ALA A 332 1.51 -20.07 16.96
N SER A 333 1.16 -21.27 17.43
CA SER A 333 -0.08 -21.51 18.16
C SER A 333 0.10 -22.57 19.24
N CYS A 334 -0.67 -22.49 20.30
CA CYS A 334 -0.79 -23.57 21.28
C CYS A 334 -2.20 -23.65 21.85
N ALA A 335 -2.57 -24.79 22.43
CA ALA A 335 -3.85 -24.97 23.09
C ALA A 335 -3.64 -25.34 24.56
N ASP A 336 -4.52 -24.85 25.42
CA ASP A 336 -4.63 -25.27 26.81
C ASP A 336 -6.10 -25.34 27.23
N GLY A 337 -6.53 -26.53 27.63
CA GLY A 337 -7.92 -26.84 27.93
C GLY A 337 -8.84 -26.53 26.75
N ALA A 338 -9.76 -25.58 26.93
CA ALA A 338 -10.70 -25.14 25.90
C ALA A 338 -10.26 -23.86 25.16
N ASN A 339 -9.06 -23.35 25.40
CA ASN A 339 -8.57 -22.12 24.76
C ASN A 339 -7.44 -22.44 23.78
N ILE A 340 -7.41 -21.69 22.69
CA ILE A 340 -6.34 -21.72 21.69
C ILE A 340 -5.73 -20.34 21.61
N TYR A 341 -4.41 -20.29 21.66
CA TYR A 341 -3.63 -19.08 21.56
C TYR A 341 -2.91 -19.03 20.23
N TYR A 342 -2.93 -17.88 19.57
CA TYR A 342 -2.25 -17.62 18.31
C TYR A 342 -1.40 -16.38 18.45
N VAL A 343 -0.21 -16.36 17.84
CA VAL A 343 0.57 -15.14 17.70
C VAL A 343 0.84 -14.88 16.23
N ASN A 344 0.64 -13.64 15.80
CA ASN A 344 0.93 -13.23 14.43
C ASN A 344 2.38 -12.71 14.27
N SER A 345 2.76 -12.39 13.04
CA SER A 345 4.09 -11.83 12.71
C SER A 345 4.34 -10.43 13.30
N LYS A 346 3.28 -9.74 13.75
CA LYS A 346 3.35 -8.45 14.46
C LYS A 346 3.46 -8.61 15.98
N ASN A 347 3.68 -9.83 16.48
CA ASN A 347 3.75 -10.14 17.91
C ASN A 347 2.45 -9.90 18.70
N GLU A 348 1.31 -9.81 18.01
CA GLU A 348 0.00 -9.69 18.64
C GLU A 348 -0.50 -11.09 19.03
N LEU A 349 -0.84 -11.27 20.29
CA LEU A 349 -1.33 -12.52 20.85
C LEU A 349 -2.85 -12.52 20.91
N TYR A 350 -3.45 -13.55 20.34
CA TYR A 350 -4.89 -13.79 20.28
C TYR A 350 -5.29 -15.01 21.09
N CYS A 351 -6.53 -15.01 21.59
CA CYS A 351 -7.14 -16.13 22.27
C CYS A 351 -8.52 -16.43 21.67
N GLN A 352 -8.73 -17.69 21.31
CA GLN A 352 -9.99 -18.23 20.82
C GLN A 352 -10.48 -19.31 21.78
N ARG A 353 -11.78 -19.34 22.10
CA ARG A 353 -12.37 -20.49 22.78
C ARG A 353 -12.77 -21.54 21.77
N THR A 354 -12.60 -22.80 22.13
CA THR A 354 -12.97 -23.93 21.26
C THR A 354 -14.44 -23.84 20.87
N GLY A 355 -14.73 -23.98 19.58
CA GLY A 355 -16.08 -23.83 19.03
C GLY A 355 -16.35 -22.44 18.44
N ASP A 356 -15.74 -21.38 18.98
CA ASP A 356 -15.95 -20.01 18.48
C ASP A 356 -15.32 -19.82 17.09
N ASN A 357 -15.74 -18.77 16.40
CA ASN A 357 -15.19 -18.35 15.09
C ASN A 357 -14.38 -17.05 15.16
N VAL A 358 -14.26 -16.44 16.35
CA VAL A 358 -13.53 -15.20 16.58
C VAL A 358 -12.42 -15.45 17.59
N ALA A 359 -11.24 -14.89 17.32
CA ALA A 359 -10.11 -14.87 18.21
C ALA A 359 -9.85 -13.41 18.62
N PHE A 360 -9.87 -13.12 19.92
CA PHE A 360 -9.71 -11.77 20.43
C PHE A 360 -8.25 -11.50 20.78
N LYS A 361 -7.75 -10.32 20.43
CA LYS A 361 -6.44 -9.84 20.88
C LYS A 361 -6.41 -9.70 22.42
N ILE A 362 -5.42 -10.32 23.05
CA ILE A 362 -5.27 -10.34 24.52
C ILE A 362 -3.95 -9.77 25.04
N LEU A 363 -2.91 -9.62 24.21
CA LEU A 363 -1.63 -9.03 24.61
C LEU A 363 -0.81 -8.65 23.37
N ASP A 364 0.00 -7.61 23.48
CA ASP A 364 1.10 -7.31 22.54
C ASP A 364 2.41 -7.77 23.17
N ILE A 365 3.13 -8.69 22.51
CA ILE A 365 4.48 -9.06 22.93
C ILE A 365 5.44 -7.96 22.43
N PRO A 366 6.39 -7.47 23.26
CA PRO A 366 7.22 -6.31 22.94
C PRO A 366 7.89 -6.34 21.55
N GLU A 367 7.99 -5.17 20.91
CA GLU A 367 8.63 -4.99 19.60
C GLU A 367 10.13 -5.34 19.64
N GLY A 368 10.63 -5.99 18.58
CA GLY A 368 12.03 -6.42 18.44
C GLY A 368 12.31 -7.90 18.78
N GLU A 369 11.28 -8.70 19.12
CA GLU A 369 11.41 -10.12 19.45
C GLU A 369 10.45 -10.99 18.64
N VAL A 370 10.90 -11.68 17.59
CA VAL A 370 10.00 -12.54 16.79
C VAL A 370 9.73 -13.85 17.54
N VAL A 371 8.46 -14.16 17.79
CA VAL A 371 8.06 -15.42 18.41
C VAL A 371 8.17 -16.58 17.42
N SER A 372 8.82 -17.66 17.83
CA SER A 372 9.07 -18.84 16.99
C SER A 372 8.32 -20.09 17.43
N SER A 373 7.86 -20.16 18.69
CA SER A 373 7.09 -21.27 19.26
C SER A 373 6.40 -20.84 20.54
N MET A 374 5.30 -21.51 20.91
CA MET A 374 4.49 -21.22 22.09
C MET A 374 3.99 -22.48 22.78
N MET A 375 3.83 -22.39 24.11
CA MET A 375 3.24 -23.43 24.97
C MET A 375 2.45 -22.75 26.11
N ALA A 376 1.43 -23.41 26.66
CA ALA A 376 0.61 -22.86 27.74
C ALA A 376 0.25 -23.94 28.77
N ASP A 377 0.20 -23.57 30.06
CA ASP A 377 -0.20 -24.49 31.14
C ASP A 377 -1.45 -24.04 31.92
N GLY A 378 -2.11 -22.97 31.46
CA GLY A 378 -3.32 -22.37 32.04
C GLY A 378 -3.04 -21.24 33.01
N ARG A 379 -1.81 -21.13 33.53
CA ARG A 379 -1.37 -20.00 34.36
C ARG A 379 -0.40 -19.10 33.63
N TYR A 380 0.48 -19.70 32.84
CA TYR A 380 1.53 -19.03 32.09
C TYR A 380 1.48 -19.42 30.63
N LEU A 381 1.87 -18.47 29.79
CA LEU A 381 2.29 -18.70 28.42
C LEU A 381 3.81 -18.68 28.38
N TYR A 382 4.37 -19.69 27.74
CA TYR A 382 5.78 -19.81 27.45
C TYR A 382 5.99 -19.60 25.96
N TYR A 383 6.99 -18.80 25.61
CA TYR A 383 7.31 -18.55 24.22
C TYR A 383 8.82 -18.51 24.00
N ILE A 384 9.23 -18.88 22.79
CA ILE A 384 10.63 -18.92 22.38
C ILE A 384 10.85 -17.82 21.34
N SER A 385 11.76 -16.90 21.62
CA SER A 385 12.13 -15.85 20.67
C SER A 385 13.13 -16.34 19.62
N ASN A 386 13.25 -15.62 18.51
CA ASN A 386 14.28 -15.83 17.48
C ASN A 386 15.72 -15.75 18.01
N LYS A 387 15.94 -15.10 19.16
CA LYS A 387 17.22 -15.04 19.88
C LYS A 387 17.51 -16.29 20.72
N GLN A 388 16.76 -17.38 20.54
CA GLN A 388 16.92 -18.64 21.27
C GLN A 388 16.71 -18.50 22.78
N VAL A 389 15.82 -17.59 23.19
CA VAL A 389 15.50 -17.34 24.60
C VAL A 389 14.09 -17.87 24.91
N LEU A 390 14.00 -18.71 25.94
CA LEU A 390 12.74 -19.16 26.52
C LEU A 390 12.26 -18.17 27.57
N LYS A 391 11.05 -17.67 27.38
CA LYS A 391 10.42 -16.68 28.26
C LYS A 391 9.06 -17.17 28.75
N ARG A 392 8.67 -16.65 29.91
CA ARG A 392 7.39 -16.92 30.58
C ARG A 392 6.64 -15.61 30.81
N ILE A 393 5.36 -15.59 30.46
CA ILE A 393 4.43 -14.49 30.72
C ILE A 393 3.19 -15.01 31.43
N LYS A 394 2.72 -14.29 32.45
CA LYS A 394 1.44 -14.58 33.10
C LYS A 394 0.30 -13.97 32.30
N ILE A 395 -0.61 -14.80 31.78
CA ILE A 395 -1.69 -14.36 30.89
C ILE A 395 -3.05 -14.49 31.56
N LYS A 396 -3.84 -13.42 31.48
CA LYS A 396 -5.26 -13.35 31.83
C LYS A 396 -6.08 -13.21 30.55
N ARG A 397 -7.40 -13.42 30.64
CA ARG A 397 -8.31 -13.42 29.47
C ARG A 397 -8.65 -12.03 28.90
N ARG A 398 -8.22 -10.93 29.54
CA ARG A 398 -8.58 -9.56 29.14
C ARG A 398 -7.33 -8.76 28.78
N TYR A 399 -7.37 -8.09 27.62
CA TYR A 399 -6.28 -7.27 27.10
C TYR A 399 -5.70 -6.29 28.13
N ILE A 400 -6.56 -5.42 28.70
CA ILE A 400 -6.15 -4.37 29.66
C ILE A 400 -5.45 -4.95 30.89
N SER A 401 -5.93 -6.11 31.38
CA SER A 401 -5.32 -6.73 32.54
C SER A 401 -3.95 -7.34 32.23
N ASN A 402 -3.67 -7.70 30.99
CA ASN A 402 -2.34 -8.17 30.61
C ASN A 402 -1.41 -6.99 30.39
N VAL A 403 -1.83 -5.96 29.66
CA VAL A 403 -0.98 -4.77 29.43
C VAL A 403 -0.51 -4.13 30.74
N LEU A 404 -1.38 -4.06 31.76
CA LEU A 404 -1.02 -3.43 33.04
C LEU A 404 -0.16 -4.30 33.98
N PHE A 405 -0.24 -5.62 33.87
CA PHE A 405 0.29 -6.53 34.90
C PHE A 405 1.12 -7.71 34.39
N ALA A 406 1.15 -7.95 33.07
CA ALA A 406 1.95 -9.00 32.49
C ALA A 406 3.40 -8.53 32.37
N SER A 407 4.30 -9.19 33.09
CA SER A 407 5.73 -9.05 32.90
C SER A 407 6.27 -10.33 32.27
N SER A 408 7.18 -10.16 31.31
CA SER A 408 7.92 -11.28 30.73
C SER A 408 9.16 -11.56 31.55
N GLN A 409 9.33 -12.81 31.96
CA GLN A 409 10.51 -13.30 32.66
C GLN A 409 11.31 -14.24 31.74
N VAL A 410 12.62 -14.04 31.64
CA VAL A 410 13.52 -15.00 30.98
C VAL A 410 13.72 -16.19 31.91
N LEU A 411 13.45 -17.40 31.41
CA LEU A 411 13.69 -18.64 32.15
C LEU A 411 14.99 -19.31 31.74
N TYR A 412 15.31 -19.29 30.45
CA TYR A 412 16.49 -19.95 29.93
C TYR A 412 16.94 -19.30 28.63
N GLN A 413 18.26 -19.17 28.45
CA GLN A 413 18.88 -18.73 27.23
C GLN A 413 19.72 -19.88 26.67
N SER A 414 19.33 -20.37 25.50
CA SER A 414 20.01 -21.50 24.88
C SER A 414 21.34 -21.04 24.26
N PRO A 415 22.43 -21.81 24.45
CA PRO A 415 23.71 -21.53 23.79
C PRO A 415 23.68 -21.85 22.29
N THR A 416 22.81 -22.78 21.88
CA THR A 416 22.66 -23.23 20.49
C THR A 416 21.22 -23.06 20.01
N LYS A 417 20.94 -23.44 18.76
CA LYS A 417 19.61 -23.32 18.16
C LYS A 417 18.61 -24.25 18.87
N ILE A 418 17.48 -23.71 19.31
CA ILE A 418 16.34 -24.47 19.79
C ILE A 418 15.62 -25.08 18.58
N THR A 419 15.51 -26.41 18.56
CA THR A 419 14.94 -27.17 17.46
C THR A 419 13.49 -27.54 17.72
N ALA A 420 13.16 -27.93 18.95
CA ALA A 420 11.83 -28.35 19.38
C ALA A 420 11.58 -27.97 20.85
N ALA A 421 10.31 -27.91 21.25
CA ALA A 421 9.95 -27.67 22.64
C ALA A 421 8.65 -28.38 23.00
N CYS A 422 8.54 -28.82 24.25
CA CYS A 422 7.36 -29.46 24.80
C CYS A 422 7.14 -29.05 26.27
N LEU A 423 5.88 -28.91 26.65
CA LEU A 423 5.47 -28.65 28.03
C LEU A 423 4.79 -29.90 28.58
N LYS A 424 5.24 -30.38 29.74
CA LYS A 424 4.66 -31.52 30.45
C LYS A 424 4.18 -31.04 31.82
N LYS A 425 2.94 -31.38 32.18
CA LYS A 425 2.38 -31.10 33.52
C LYS A 425 2.74 -32.27 34.43
N GLU A 426 3.53 -32.01 35.47
CA GLU A 426 3.93 -32.99 36.49
C GLU A 426 3.26 -32.65 37.83
N ALA A 427 3.33 -33.57 38.81
CA ALA A 427 2.67 -33.39 40.11
C ALA A 427 3.23 -32.18 40.91
N GLU A 428 4.51 -31.85 40.72
CA GLU A 428 5.21 -30.75 41.41
C GLU A 428 5.16 -29.42 40.65
N GLY A 429 4.69 -29.41 39.40
CA GLY A 429 4.63 -28.22 38.56
C GLY A 429 4.75 -28.53 37.06
N SER A 430 4.77 -27.50 36.23
CA SER A 430 4.99 -27.65 34.79
C SER A 430 6.49 -27.70 34.48
N CYS A 431 6.94 -28.73 33.77
CA CYS A 431 8.31 -28.85 33.26
C CYS A 431 8.37 -28.64 31.74
N ILE A 432 9.42 -27.98 31.28
CA ILE A 432 9.67 -27.69 29.87
C ILE A 432 10.84 -28.53 29.39
N TYR A 433 10.61 -29.26 28.30
CA TYR A 433 11.65 -29.98 27.56
C TYR A 433 12.01 -29.18 26.32
N LEU A 434 13.28 -28.84 26.21
CA LEU A 434 13.82 -27.99 25.16
C LEU A 434 14.86 -28.78 24.38
N GLY A 435 14.53 -29.15 23.13
CA GLY A 435 15.52 -29.67 22.20
C GLY A 435 16.40 -28.53 21.73
N ILE A 436 17.68 -28.58 22.05
CA ILE A 436 18.68 -27.67 21.50
C ILE A 436 19.51 -28.45 20.47
N GLN A 437 20.33 -27.74 19.71
CA GLN A 437 21.15 -28.40 18.70
C GLN A 437 22.07 -29.42 19.39
N ASP A 438 21.84 -30.68 19.05
CA ASP A 438 22.56 -31.87 19.54
C ASP A 438 22.36 -32.23 21.02
N ASP A 439 21.41 -31.63 21.74
CA ASP A 439 21.14 -31.96 23.15
C ASP A 439 19.67 -31.78 23.57
N LEU A 440 19.30 -32.36 24.71
CA LEU A 440 18.01 -32.14 25.38
C LEU A 440 18.21 -31.48 26.75
N VAL A 441 17.48 -30.39 27.00
CA VAL A 441 17.47 -29.68 28.28
C VAL A 441 16.08 -29.77 28.91
N ARG A 442 16.02 -30.21 30.17
CA ARG A 442 14.83 -30.14 31.04
C ARG A 442 14.92 -28.89 31.91
N ILE A 443 13.85 -28.11 31.95
CA ILE A 443 13.75 -26.86 32.70
C ILE A 443 12.54 -26.93 33.63
N ASP A 444 12.75 -26.69 34.92
CA ASP A 444 11.67 -26.65 35.90
C ASP A 444 10.92 -25.30 35.92
N ALA A 445 9.91 -25.19 36.79
CA ALA A 445 9.10 -23.99 36.91
C ALA A 445 9.87 -22.77 37.45
N ASP A 446 10.99 -22.98 38.14
CA ASP A 446 11.84 -21.93 38.71
C ASP A 446 12.96 -21.50 37.77
N GLY A 447 13.10 -22.18 36.63
CA GLY A 447 14.09 -21.88 35.59
C GLY A 447 15.41 -22.64 35.76
N LYS A 448 15.49 -23.61 36.66
CA LYS A 448 16.66 -24.47 36.78
C LYS A 448 16.69 -25.45 35.61
N SER A 449 17.80 -25.44 34.88
CA SER A 449 18.01 -26.30 33.71
C SER A 449 18.92 -27.48 34.02
N MET A 450 18.58 -28.67 33.54
CA MET A 450 19.38 -29.90 33.61
C MET A 450 19.49 -30.51 32.21
N LEU A 451 20.69 -30.92 31.83
CA LEU A 451 20.92 -31.70 30.60
C LEU A 451 20.47 -33.15 30.82
N VAL A 452 19.89 -33.76 29.79
CA VAL A 452 19.49 -35.16 29.81
C VAL A 452 20.56 -36.00 29.13
N ASP A 453 21.39 -36.67 29.91
CA ASP A 453 22.59 -37.40 29.44
C ASP A 453 22.26 -38.47 28.39
N ASP A 454 21.12 -39.16 28.53
CA ASP A 454 20.67 -40.21 27.59
C ASP A 454 20.51 -39.72 26.14
N LEU A 455 20.32 -38.41 25.95
CA LEU A 455 20.09 -37.76 24.66
C LEU A 455 21.21 -36.76 24.29
N HIS A 456 22.38 -36.89 24.91
CA HIS A 456 23.54 -36.09 24.57
C HIS A 456 24.08 -36.41 23.16
N ASN A 457 24.47 -35.38 22.41
CA ASN A 457 24.89 -35.44 20.99
C ASN A 457 23.81 -35.99 20.04
N LYS A 458 22.53 -35.70 20.33
CA LYS A 458 21.38 -36.11 19.51
C LYS A 458 20.60 -34.89 19.04
N TYR A 459 20.45 -34.73 17.73
CA TYR A 459 19.69 -33.62 17.16
C TYR A 459 18.20 -33.86 17.34
N ILE A 460 17.58 -33.24 18.34
CA ILE A 460 16.15 -33.39 18.62
C ILE A 460 15.31 -32.71 17.54
N THR A 461 14.27 -33.38 17.04
CA THR A 461 13.40 -32.84 15.96
C THR A 461 11.97 -32.58 16.39
N ALA A 462 11.38 -33.43 17.21
CA ALA A 462 10.02 -33.26 17.71
C ALA A 462 9.79 -34.00 19.02
N PHE A 463 8.70 -33.61 19.68
CA PHE A 463 8.19 -34.25 20.89
C PHE A 463 6.75 -34.70 20.65
N TYR A 464 6.38 -35.85 21.22
CA TYR A 464 5.00 -36.30 21.24
C TYR A 464 4.62 -36.73 22.66
N LEU A 465 3.63 -36.03 23.24
CA LEU A 465 3.11 -36.34 24.56
C LEU A 465 1.85 -37.22 24.44
N ALA A 466 1.90 -38.43 24.99
CA ALA A 466 0.78 -39.37 24.94
C ALA A 466 -0.36 -38.92 25.89
N PRO A 467 -1.60 -38.69 25.39
CA PRO A 467 -2.69 -38.10 26.19
C PRO A 467 -3.14 -38.91 27.41
N ARG A 468 -2.93 -40.24 27.41
CA ARG A 468 -3.46 -41.16 28.44
C ARG A 468 -2.40 -41.69 29.42
N ALA A 469 -1.15 -41.79 28.98
CA ALA A 469 -0.06 -42.37 29.78
C ALA A 469 0.87 -41.31 30.37
N GLY A 470 0.89 -40.08 29.82
CA GLY A 470 1.87 -39.06 30.20
C GLY A 470 3.28 -39.32 29.67
N ASP A 471 3.45 -40.39 28.89
CA ASP A 471 4.71 -40.76 28.25
C ASP A 471 5.12 -39.70 27.22
N LEU A 472 6.41 -39.33 27.27
CA LEU A 472 7.03 -38.40 26.35
C LEU A 472 7.87 -39.18 25.35
N TYR A 473 7.53 -39.06 24.09
CA TYR A 473 8.33 -39.56 22.98
C TYR A 473 9.16 -38.43 22.38
N VAL A 474 10.40 -38.75 22.03
CA VAL A 474 11.35 -37.79 21.47
C VAL A 474 11.87 -38.36 20.16
N SER A 475 11.71 -37.63 19.06
CA SER A 475 12.34 -37.99 17.79
C SER A 475 13.64 -37.23 17.61
N THR A 476 14.62 -37.90 17.02
CA THR A 476 15.90 -37.33 16.64
C THR A 476 16.03 -37.30 15.13
N LEU A 477 16.94 -36.48 14.58
CA LEU A 477 17.09 -36.38 13.13
C LEU A 477 17.52 -37.72 12.51
N ASN A 478 18.48 -38.42 13.11
CA ASN A 478 19.10 -39.62 12.52
C ASN A 478 19.29 -40.80 13.49
N ASP A 479 18.95 -40.66 14.77
CA ASP A 479 19.22 -41.67 15.80
C ASP A 479 17.96 -42.44 16.23
N GLY A 480 16.86 -42.28 15.50
CA GLY A 480 15.58 -42.93 15.80
C GLY A 480 14.72 -42.18 16.81
N VAL A 481 13.80 -42.91 17.43
CA VAL A 481 12.80 -42.41 18.38
C VAL A 481 13.08 -42.98 19.76
N PHE A 482 12.96 -42.15 20.78
CA PHE A 482 13.15 -42.47 22.19
C PHE A 482 11.83 -42.29 22.94
N TYR A 483 11.65 -43.04 24.02
CA TYR A 483 10.50 -42.86 24.91
C TYR A 483 10.96 -42.73 26.36
N SER A 484 10.24 -41.92 27.13
CA SER A 484 10.53 -41.68 28.55
C SER A 484 10.02 -42.82 29.42
N GLU A 485 10.87 -43.40 30.26
CA GLU A 485 10.51 -44.31 31.34
C GLU A 485 11.02 -43.71 32.66
N GLY A 486 10.16 -42.99 33.38
CA GLY A 486 10.59 -42.15 34.50
C GLY A 486 11.43 -40.95 34.05
N ASP A 487 12.62 -40.77 34.63
CA ASP A 487 13.58 -39.72 34.26
C ASP A 487 14.59 -40.17 33.17
N ALA A 488 14.55 -41.43 32.73
CA ALA A 488 15.46 -41.99 31.74
C ALA A 488 14.79 -42.15 30.36
N TYR A 489 15.59 -42.12 29.29
CA TYR A 489 15.12 -42.28 27.91
C TYR A 489 15.69 -43.53 27.26
N GLN A 490 14.80 -44.38 26.72
CA GLN A 490 15.18 -45.62 26.06
C GLN A 490 14.91 -45.55 24.55
N PRO A 491 15.85 -46.02 23.69
CA PRO A 491 15.65 -46.05 22.26
C PRO A 491 14.62 -47.10 21.87
N ILE A 492 13.75 -46.74 20.94
CA ILE A 492 12.78 -47.65 20.34
C ILE A 492 13.46 -48.44 19.23
N LYS A 493 13.68 -49.74 19.46
CA LYS A 493 14.33 -50.64 18.48
C LYS A 493 13.65 -50.62 17.11
N GLY A 494 14.46 -50.64 16.06
CA GLY A 494 14.03 -50.63 14.66
C GLY A 494 13.69 -49.25 14.12
N THR A 495 13.85 -48.17 14.90
CA THR A 495 13.61 -46.79 14.45
C THR A 495 14.88 -46.10 13.99
N GLU A 496 16.05 -46.53 14.48
CA GLU A 496 17.39 -46.06 14.12
C GLU A 496 17.72 -46.18 12.63
N ARG A 497 17.03 -47.07 11.91
CA ARG A 497 17.16 -47.24 10.45
C ARG A 497 16.53 -46.09 9.64
N HIS A 498 15.74 -45.23 10.27
CA HIS A 498 15.03 -44.15 9.61
C HIS A 498 15.76 -42.82 9.85
N THR A 499 16.30 -42.23 8.78
CA THR A 499 17.00 -40.94 8.80
C THR A 499 16.09 -39.79 8.42
N PHE A 500 16.50 -38.57 8.78
CA PHE A 500 15.77 -37.33 8.56
C PHE A 500 14.34 -37.33 9.15
N ILE A 501 14.18 -37.87 10.36
CA ILE A 501 12.88 -37.87 11.05
C ILE A 501 12.52 -36.42 11.42
N ARG A 502 11.36 -35.98 10.95
CA ARG A 502 10.83 -34.62 11.15
C ARG A 502 9.85 -34.54 12.30
N ASP A 503 8.99 -35.55 12.42
CA ASP A 503 7.91 -35.57 13.41
C ASP A 503 7.44 -37.01 13.67
N ILE A 504 6.72 -37.20 14.77
CA ILE A 504 6.22 -38.50 15.20
C ILE A 504 4.80 -38.39 15.78
N SER A 505 4.05 -39.49 15.72
CA SER A 505 2.77 -39.61 16.43
C SER A 505 2.55 -41.03 16.91
N VAL A 506 1.99 -41.19 18.11
CA VAL A 506 1.72 -42.50 18.72
C VAL A 506 0.23 -42.65 18.97
N THR A 507 -0.40 -43.76 18.55
CA THR A 507 -1.83 -44.00 18.80
C THR A 507 -2.12 -44.42 20.25
N GLY A 508 -3.34 -44.16 20.73
CA GLY A 508 -3.73 -44.35 22.13
C GLY A 508 -4.46 -45.67 22.44
N GLY A 509 -4.47 -46.61 21.49
CA GLY A 509 -5.14 -47.91 21.61
C GLY A 509 -4.33 -48.94 22.40
N HIS A 510 -4.93 -50.12 22.63
CA HIS A 510 -4.31 -51.24 23.37
C HIS A 510 -2.98 -51.73 22.74
N LYS A 511 -2.75 -51.44 21.44
CA LYS A 511 -1.45 -51.55 20.78
C LYS A 511 -1.11 -50.18 20.18
N PRO A 512 -0.22 -49.38 20.80
CA PRO A 512 0.16 -48.09 20.26
C PRO A 512 0.89 -48.27 18.94
N LEU A 513 0.40 -47.59 17.89
CA LEU A 513 1.03 -47.53 16.58
C LEU A 513 1.95 -46.32 16.54
N LEU A 514 3.22 -46.52 16.18
CA LEU A 514 4.19 -45.45 16.00
C LEU A 514 4.24 -45.03 14.53
N MET A 515 3.76 -43.82 14.27
CA MET A 515 3.87 -43.14 12.99
C MET A 515 5.11 -42.26 13.00
N ILE A 516 5.99 -42.47 12.02
CA ILE A 516 7.24 -41.72 11.85
C ILE A 516 7.17 -40.96 10.53
N LEU A 517 7.24 -39.63 10.61
CA LEU A 517 7.36 -38.77 9.43
C LEU A 517 8.83 -38.47 9.20
N THR A 518 9.37 -38.94 8.09
CA THR A 518 10.68 -38.54 7.59
C THR A 518 10.54 -37.54 6.45
N ASN A 519 11.66 -36.97 6.01
CA ASN A 519 11.69 -36.10 4.84
C ASN A 519 11.18 -36.77 3.55
N HIS A 520 11.20 -38.12 3.49
CA HIS A 520 10.94 -38.91 2.30
C HIS A 520 9.81 -39.94 2.43
N ARG A 521 9.38 -40.27 3.65
CA ARG A 521 8.37 -41.31 3.88
C ARG A 521 7.54 -41.04 5.13
N LEU A 522 6.31 -41.52 5.13
CA LEU A 522 5.54 -41.75 6.35
C LEU A 522 5.53 -43.25 6.61
N VAL A 523 6.00 -43.64 7.79
CA VAL A 523 6.19 -45.05 8.17
C VAL A 523 5.26 -45.38 9.33
N CYS A 524 4.58 -46.52 9.26
CA CYS A 524 3.90 -47.15 10.38
C CYS A 524 4.72 -48.36 10.82
N ARG A 525 5.33 -48.30 12.00
CA ARG A 525 6.29 -49.31 12.46
C ARG A 525 5.66 -50.70 12.58
N GLU A 526 4.49 -50.79 13.20
CA GLU A 526 3.85 -52.05 13.60
C GLU A 526 3.32 -52.84 12.39
N TYR A 527 2.94 -52.14 11.32
CA TYR A 527 2.53 -52.76 10.07
C TYR A 527 3.69 -52.91 9.08
N ASN A 528 4.88 -52.40 9.41
CA ASN A 528 6.04 -52.30 8.52
C ASN A 528 5.67 -51.74 7.14
N ASP A 529 4.74 -50.78 7.14
CA ASP A 529 4.20 -50.14 5.95
C ASP A 529 4.74 -48.71 5.83
N SER A 530 4.93 -48.25 4.60
CA SER A 530 5.42 -46.90 4.34
C SER A 530 4.91 -46.33 3.04
N ILE A 531 4.57 -45.04 3.06
CA ILE A 531 4.22 -44.27 1.86
C ILE A 531 5.32 -43.26 1.54
N SER A 532 5.61 -43.05 0.25
CA SER A 532 6.60 -42.07 -0.20
C SER A 532 6.04 -40.65 -0.10
N LEU A 533 6.83 -39.71 0.42
CA LEU A 533 6.50 -38.30 0.62
C LEU A 533 7.69 -37.42 0.22
N LYS A 534 7.48 -36.10 0.08
CA LYS A 534 8.56 -35.15 -0.19
C LYS A 534 8.32 -33.83 0.53
N GLY A 535 9.16 -33.51 1.51
CA GLY A 535 9.19 -32.19 2.15
C GLY A 535 8.03 -31.89 3.10
N TYR A 536 7.57 -32.91 3.84
CA TYR A 536 6.49 -32.77 4.82
C TYR A 536 7.08 -32.42 6.19
N ASN A 537 6.42 -31.52 6.91
CA ASN A 537 7.02 -30.87 8.09
C ASN A 537 6.36 -31.24 9.42
N LYS A 538 5.10 -31.71 9.43
CA LYS A 538 4.38 -32.05 10.66
C LYS A 538 3.22 -33.02 10.43
N LEU A 539 2.93 -33.84 11.43
CA LEU A 539 1.75 -34.69 11.54
C LEU A 539 0.71 -34.08 12.50
N LEU A 540 -0.54 -34.13 12.07
CA LEU A 540 -1.72 -33.68 12.81
C LEU A 540 -2.61 -34.90 13.03
N ARG A 541 -2.49 -35.52 14.21
CA ARG A 541 -3.30 -36.67 14.60
C ARG A 541 -4.70 -36.22 15.02
N VAL A 542 -5.72 -36.80 14.39
CA VAL A 542 -7.12 -36.60 14.78
C VAL A 542 -7.56 -37.72 15.72
N ASN A 543 -7.35 -38.97 15.29
CA ASN A 543 -7.62 -40.16 16.10
C ASN A 543 -6.64 -41.28 15.73
N ASP A 544 -6.92 -42.52 16.14
CA ASP A 544 -6.03 -43.67 15.90
C ASP A 544 -5.95 -44.11 14.43
N SER A 545 -6.94 -43.74 13.61
CA SER A 545 -7.06 -44.14 12.21
C SER A 545 -6.89 -42.99 11.23
N LEU A 546 -7.00 -41.75 11.68
CA LEU A 546 -7.02 -40.57 10.83
C LEU A 546 -5.93 -39.58 11.25
N LEU A 547 -5.08 -39.26 10.28
CA LEU A 547 -4.01 -38.29 10.44
C LEU A 547 -3.88 -37.42 9.19
N TYR A 548 -3.50 -36.18 9.44
CA TYR A 548 -3.20 -35.21 8.41
C TYR A 548 -1.72 -34.89 8.42
N ALA A 549 -1.14 -34.60 7.27
CA ALA A 549 0.24 -34.19 7.18
C ALA A 549 0.37 -32.88 6.41
N LEU A 550 1.31 -32.05 6.84
CA LEU A 550 1.56 -30.72 6.31
C LEU A 550 2.76 -30.73 5.35
N PRO A 551 2.55 -30.79 4.03
CA PRO A 551 3.57 -30.42 3.03
C PRO A 551 3.91 -28.92 3.11
N GLU A 552 4.77 -28.44 2.21
CA GLU A 552 5.05 -27.01 2.07
C GLU A 552 3.79 -26.20 1.68
N TYR A 553 2.95 -26.75 0.80
CA TYR A 553 1.68 -26.14 0.38
C TYR A 553 0.52 -27.12 0.53
N GLY A 554 -0.52 -26.69 1.22
CA GLY A 554 -1.73 -27.45 1.47
C GLY A 554 -1.63 -28.50 2.57
N LEU A 555 -2.55 -29.47 2.50
CA LEU A 555 -2.83 -30.43 3.56
C LEU A 555 -3.19 -31.78 2.93
N VAL A 556 -2.62 -32.87 3.43
CA VAL A 556 -2.89 -34.23 2.92
C VAL A 556 -3.47 -35.13 4.00
N LYS A 557 -4.55 -35.85 3.65
CA LYS A 557 -5.29 -36.75 4.54
C LYS A 557 -4.82 -38.19 4.35
N TYR A 558 -4.44 -38.84 5.44
CA TYR A 558 -4.08 -40.26 5.49
C TYR A 558 -5.02 -41.02 6.43
N VAL A 559 -5.39 -42.23 6.01
CA VAL A 559 -6.14 -43.17 6.83
C VAL A 559 -5.30 -44.42 7.05
N VAL A 560 -5.12 -44.78 8.31
CA VAL A 560 -4.40 -45.97 8.76
C VAL A 560 -5.42 -47.04 9.11
N GLY A 561 -5.38 -48.16 8.38
CA GLY A 561 -6.24 -49.31 8.58
C GLY A 561 -5.46 -50.62 8.64
N LYS A 562 -6.17 -51.74 8.59
CA LYS A 562 -5.55 -53.09 8.54
C LYS A 562 -4.74 -53.33 7.27
N GLU A 563 -5.06 -52.63 6.19
CA GLU A 563 -4.38 -52.70 4.88
C GLU A 563 -3.16 -51.77 4.78
N GLY A 564 -2.83 -51.02 5.85
CA GLY A 564 -1.74 -50.05 5.86
C GLY A 564 -2.21 -48.59 5.78
N ILE A 565 -1.31 -47.71 5.33
CA ILE A 565 -1.47 -46.27 5.21
C ILE A 565 -2.00 -45.95 3.81
N THR A 566 -3.16 -45.29 3.74
CA THR A 566 -3.76 -44.87 2.45
C THR A 566 -3.93 -43.36 2.37
N GLU A 567 -3.47 -42.75 1.28
CA GLU A 567 -3.78 -41.34 0.96
C GLU A 567 -5.26 -41.24 0.54
N ARG A 568 -6.02 -40.36 1.18
CA ARG A 568 -7.46 -40.18 0.92
C ARG A 568 -7.83 -38.82 0.35
N GLY A 569 -6.89 -37.88 0.26
CA GLY A 569 -7.10 -36.63 -0.45
C GLY A 569 -6.13 -35.52 -0.08
N ARG A 570 -6.04 -34.53 -0.96
CA ARG A 570 -5.21 -33.33 -0.80
C ARG A 570 -6.08 -32.07 -0.90
N TYR A 571 -5.74 -31.05 -0.10
CA TYR A 571 -6.56 -29.87 0.10
C TYR A 571 -5.71 -28.61 0.17
N PHE A 572 -6.25 -27.48 -0.32
CA PHE A 572 -5.69 -26.13 -0.17
C PHE A 572 -4.24 -25.97 -0.66
N HIS A 573 -3.91 -26.48 -1.84
CA HIS A 573 -2.56 -26.38 -2.44
C HIS A 573 -2.08 -24.95 -2.68
N ASP A 574 -2.97 -23.98 -2.51
CA ASP A 574 -2.75 -22.56 -2.63
C ASP A 574 -2.36 -21.87 -1.31
N ILE A 575 -2.44 -22.57 -0.18
CA ILE A 575 -2.14 -22.02 1.15
C ILE A 575 -0.87 -22.65 1.71
N ARG A 576 -0.02 -21.81 2.32
CA ARG A 576 1.13 -22.25 3.09
C ARG A 576 0.79 -22.30 4.58
N PHE A 577 0.48 -23.50 5.09
CA PHE A 577 0.24 -23.70 6.52
C PHE A 577 1.56 -23.77 7.28
N ASN A 578 1.61 -23.05 8.40
CA ASN A 578 2.75 -23.06 9.29
C ASN A 578 2.62 -24.25 10.27
N PRO A 579 3.60 -25.18 10.28
CA PRO A 579 3.59 -26.34 11.19
C PRO A 579 3.50 -25.96 12.67
N LYS A 580 4.16 -24.89 13.10
CA LYS A 580 4.16 -24.46 14.51
C LYS A 580 2.88 -23.71 14.91
N ALA A 581 2.09 -23.29 13.93
CA ALA A 581 0.80 -22.64 14.12
C ALA A 581 -0.40 -23.54 13.83
N SER A 582 -0.16 -24.85 13.59
CA SER A 582 -1.20 -25.81 13.23
C SER A 582 -1.34 -26.89 14.30
N LEU A 583 -2.58 -27.15 14.74
CA LEU A 583 -2.90 -28.13 15.77
C LEU A 583 -4.27 -28.77 15.56
N VAL A 584 -4.52 -29.87 16.27
CA VAL A 584 -5.81 -30.57 16.29
C VAL A 584 -6.40 -30.49 17.68
N MET A 585 -7.68 -30.15 17.77
CA MET A 585 -8.42 -30.18 19.04
C MET A 585 -9.89 -30.50 18.78
N ASN A 586 -10.47 -31.42 19.56
CA ASN A 586 -11.87 -31.85 19.46
C ASN A 586 -12.30 -32.17 18.01
N ASP A 587 -11.58 -33.07 17.34
CA ASP A 587 -11.79 -33.47 15.94
C ASP A 587 -11.80 -32.31 14.92
N THR A 588 -11.27 -31.16 15.30
CA THR A 588 -11.20 -29.96 14.47
C THR A 588 -9.73 -29.58 14.26
N LEU A 589 -9.38 -29.31 13.01
CA LEU A 589 -8.09 -28.82 12.59
C LEU A 589 -8.09 -27.30 12.68
N TYR A 590 -7.13 -26.74 13.39
CA TYR A 590 -6.85 -25.32 13.44
C TYR A 590 -5.50 -25.08 12.77
N LEU A 591 -5.53 -24.47 11.59
CA LEU A 591 -4.40 -24.40 10.67
C LEU A 591 -3.97 -22.94 10.51
N GLY A 592 -2.96 -22.51 11.26
CA GLY A 592 -2.31 -21.21 11.07
C GLY A 592 -1.51 -21.18 9.77
N SER A 593 -1.58 -20.08 9.04
CA SER A 593 -0.99 -19.89 7.72
C SER A 593 -0.43 -18.47 7.54
N ASN A 594 0.16 -18.22 6.37
CA ASN A 594 0.57 -16.89 5.93
C ASN A 594 -0.59 -15.90 5.72
N ILE A 595 -1.83 -16.39 5.64
CA ILE A 595 -3.03 -15.58 5.37
C ILE A 595 -4.11 -15.70 6.47
N GLY A 596 -3.75 -16.17 7.67
CA GLY A 596 -4.64 -16.27 8.84
C GLY A 596 -4.75 -17.68 9.44
N VAL A 597 -5.79 -17.92 10.26
CA VAL A 597 -6.10 -19.25 10.83
C VAL A 597 -7.33 -19.84 10.16
N MET A 598 -7.19 -21.03 9.57
CA MET A 598 -8.31 -21.78 9.01
C MET A 598 -8.73 -22.90 9.95
N LYS A 599 -10.03 -22.95 10.27
CA LYS A 599 -10.68 -23.99 11.07
C LYS A 599 -11.42 -24.94 10.14
N MET A 600 -11.19 -26.25 10.27
CA MET A 600 -11.86 -27.27 9.46
C MET A 600 -12.16 -28.53 10.28
N GLY A 601 -13.37 -29.07 10.17
CA GLY A 601 -13.69 -30.36 10.78
C GLY A 601 -12.92 -31.51 10.11
N ALA A 602 -12.31 -32.40 10.90
CA ALA A 602 -11.46 -33.47 10.38
C ALA A 602 -12.19 -34.51 9.50
N PHE A 603 -13.52 -34.59 9.62
CA PHE A 603 -14.33 -35.55 8.87
C PHE A 603 -15.07 -34.95 7.68
N SER A 604 -15.23 -33.62 7.61
CA SER A 604 -16.06 -32.95 6.59
C SER A 604 -15.32 -31.83 5.85
N ARG A 605 -15.32 -31.92 4.51
CA ARG A 605 -14.69 -30.97 3.60
C ARG A 605 -15.42 -29.62 3.51
N THR A 606 -16.72 -29.59 3.79
CA THR A 606 -17.59 -28.40 3.63
C THR A 606 -17.56 -27.43 4.81
N SER A 607 -16.69 -27.68 5.81
CA SER A 607 -16.67 -26.95 7.08
C SER A 607 -15.47 -26.01 7.26
N ALA A 608 -14.66 -25.81 6.21
CA ALA A 608 -13.51 -24.92 6.30
C ALA A 608 -13.95 -23.45 6.40
N GLN A 609 -13.52 -22.77 7.46
CA GLN A 609 -13.85 -21.38 7.75
C GLN A 609 -12.62 -20.64 8.29
N TRP A 610 -12.47 -19.38 7.93
CA TRP A 610 -11.46 -18.51 8.54
C TRP A 610 -11.90 -18.05 9.92
N VAL A 611 -10.97 -18.06 10.87
CA VAL A 611 -11.17 -17.47 12.19
C VAL A 611 -10.95 -15.96 12.08
N ASP A 612 -11.90 -15.18 12.60
CA ASP A 612 -11.82 -13.73 12.59
C ASP A 612 -10.89 -13.23 13.71
N MET A 613 -9.83 -12.53 13.34
CA MET A 613 -8.77 -12.06 14.23
C MET A 613 -9.07 -10.64 14.70
N GLU A 614 -9.97 -10.53 15.67
CA GLU A 614 -10.43 -9.25 16.19
C GLU A 614 -9.32 -8.53 16.95
N SER A 615 -8.84 -7.45 16.34
CA SER A 615 -7.69 -6.67 16.82
C SER A 615 -8.12 -5.36 17.50
N SER A 616 -9.42 -5.05 17.50
CA SER A 616 -10.01 -3.94 18.25
C SER A 616 -9.80 -4.16 19.74
N VAL A 617 -8.95 -3.33 20.34
CA VAL A 617 -8.72 -3.33 21.78
C VAL A 617 -9.10 -1.98 22.37
N PRO A 618 -9.65 -1.95 23.60
CA PRO A 618 -9.92 -0.68 24.27
C PRO A 618 -8.63 0.11 24.45
N SER A 619 -8.61 1.36 23.99
CA SER A 619 -7.46 2.24 24.16
C SER A 619 -7.17 2.46 25.64
N LEU A 620 -5.93 2.13 26.07
CA LEU A 620 -5.48 2.31 27.45
C LEU A 620 -5.55 3.80 27.85
N GLN A 621 -5.31 4.69 26.89
CA GLN A 621 -5.41 6.14 27.05
C GLN A 621 -6.84 6.56 27.37
N LEU A 622 -7.83 5.98 26.69
CA LEU A 622 -9.25 6.27 26.89
C LEU A 622 -9.76 5.75 28.25
N LEU A 623 -9.24 4.63 28.74
CA LEU A 623 -9.59 4.11 30.07
C LEU A 623 -8.98 4.96 31.20
N LEU A 624 -7.75 5.44 31.03
CA LEU A 624 -7.08 6.34 31.99
C LEU A 624 -7.84 7.66 32.15
N LEU A 625 -8.39 8.17 31.05
CA LEU A 625 -9.24 9.35 30.98
C LEU A 625 -10.56 9.16 31.75
N VAL A 626 -11.21 8.01 31.62
CA VAL A 626 -12.44 7.69 32.36
C VAL A 626 -12.19 7.58 33.87
N VAL A 627 -11.08 6.96 34.27
CA VAL A 627 -10.71 6.84 35.70
C VAL A 627 -10.36 8.19 36.31
N SER A 628 -9.61 9.04 35.60
CA SER A 628 -9.27 10.39 36.08
C SER A 628 -10.53 11.23 36.28
N PHE A 629 -11.51 11.12 35.38
CA PHE A 629 -12.82 11.77 35.51
C PHE A 629 -13.58 11.31 36.75
N ALA A 630 -13.63 10.00 37.01
CA ALA A 630 -14.37 9.46 38.15
C ALA A 630 -13.81 9.96 39.49
N VAL A 631 -12.48 9.98 39.65
CA VAL A 631 -11.79 10.52 40.83
C VAL A 631 -12.10 12.00 41.03
N PHE A 632 -12.15 12.72 39.92
CA PHE A 632 -12.41 14.15 39.90
C PHE A 632 -13.85 14.52 40.29
N VAL A 633 -14.85 13.78 39.79
CA VAL A 633 -16.24 13.97 40.22
C VAL A 633 -16.40 13.68 41.71
N MET A 634 -15.71 12.68 42.26
CA MET A 634 -15.68 12.39 43.70
C MET A 634 -15.16 13.57 44.54
N LEU A 635 -14.11 14.26 44.07
CA LEU A 635 -13.56 15.47 44.69
C LEU A 635 -14.55 16.64 44.70
N ILE A 636 -15.34 16.81 43.63
CA ILE A 636 -16.37 17.85 43.53
C ILE A 636 -17.49 17.60 44.54
N ILE A 637 -17.96 16.36 44.67
CA ILE A 637 -19.03 15.97 45.61
C ILE A 637 -18.61 16.27 47.06
N VAL A 638 -17.36 15.98 47.43
CA VAL A 638 -16.81 16.31 48.76
C VAL A 638 -16.76 17.82 48.99
N MET A 639 -16.36 18.61 47.99
CA MET A 639 -16.32 20.08 48.08
C MET A 639 -17.72 20.71 48.21
N GLU A 640 -18.73 20.12 47.57
CA GLU A 640 -20.10 20.63 47.56
C GLU A 640 -20.83 20.36 48.89
N TYR A 641 -20.46 19.28 49.59
CA TYR A 641 -20.92 18.97 50.95
C TYR A 641 -20.52 20.05 51.98
N PHE A 642 -19.32 20.62 51.88
CA PHE A 642 -18.86 21.72 52.76
C PHE A 642 -19.53 23.07 52.45
N ARG A 643 -20.01 23.24 51.22
CA ARG A 643 -20.50 24.53 50.71
C ARG A 643 -21.96 24.81 51.10
N ARG A 644 -22.76 23.77 51.36
CA ARG A 644 -24.19 23.87 51.74
C ARG A 644 -24.46 24.41 53.17
N LYS A 645 -23.45 24.56 54.02
CA LYS A 645 -23.62 25.05 55.42
C LYS A 645 -23.66 26.59 55.56
N ARG A 646 -23.48 27.37 54.49
CA ARG A 646 -23.46 28.84 54.55
C ARG A 646 -24.41 29.49 53.54
N SER A 647 -25.46 30.12 54.06
CA SER A 647 -26.13 31.34 53.57
C SER A 647 -27.59 31.21 53.12
N LYS A 648 -28.49 31.70 53.98
CA LYS A 648 -29.89 32.05 53.67
C LYS A 648 -30.21 33.56 53.87
N ARG A 649 -29.20 34.45 53.92
CA ARG A 649 -29.41 35.91 54.13
C ARG A 649 -28.96 36.83 52.98
N LYS A 650 -28.57 36.28 51.82
CA LYS A 650 -28.02 37.05 50.67
C LYS A 650 -29.00 37.38 49.54
N ALA A 651 -30.23 36.85 49.58
CA ALA A 651 -31.10 36.81 48.41
C ALA A 651 -31.69 38.16 47.96
N VAL A 652 -31.92 39.11 48.87
CA VAL A 652 -32.64 40.36 48.51
C VAL A 652 -31.69 41.47 48.05
N LYS A 653 -30.45 41.53 48.56
CA LYS A 653 -29.43 42.49 48.09
C LYS A 653 -28.88 42.15 46.70
N MET A 654 -28.95 40.87 46.31
CA MET A 654 -28.54 40.40 44.97
C MET A 654 -29.47 40.87 43.84
N HIS A 655 -30.76 41.11 44.08
CA HIS A 655 -31.70 41.43 43.00
C HIS A 655 -31.54 42.85 42.43
N LEU A 656 -31.05 43.81 43.24
CA LEU A 656 -30.77 45.18 42.79
C LEU A 656 -29.39 45.29 42.12
N ASP A 657 -28.38 44.58 42.63
CA ASP A 657 -27.07 44.47 41.98
C ASP A 657 -27.16 43.74 40.61
N ASP A 658 -28.05 42.74 40.48
CA ASP A 658 -28.25 41.96 39.24
C ASP A 658 -28.80 42.81 38.08
N ILE A 659 -29.67 43.79 38.34
CA ILE A 659 -30.21 44.66 37.29
C ILE A 659 -29.14 45.67 36.82
N GLY A 660 -28.33 46.21 37.72
CA GLY A 660 -27.22 47.11 37.38
C GLY A 660 -26.15 46.43 36.51
N VAL A 661 -25.74 45.20 36.87
CA VAL A 661 -24.74 44.41 36.12
C VAL A 661 -25.25 44.07 34.71
N ARG A 662 -26.53 43.70 34.56
CA ARG A 662 -27.11 43.39 33.23
C ARG A 662 -27.11 44.60 32.30
N LEU A 663 -27.31 45.80 32.83
CA LEU A 663 -27.35 47.04 32.04
C LEU A 663 -25.94 47.52 31.63
N GLU A 664 -24.94 47.25 32.44
CA GLU A 664 -23.52 47.46 32.11
C GLU A 664 -23.06 46.46 31.03
N SER A 665 -23.43 45.19 31.17
CA SER A 665 -23.19 44.12 30.19
C SER A 665 -23.77 44.47 28.80
N LEU A 666 -25.04 44.89 28.74
CA LEU A 666 -25.70 45.31 27.48
C LEU A 666 -25.00 46.47 26.77
N SER A 667 -24.44 47.44 27.51
CA SER A 667 -23.73 48.57 26.92
C SER A 667 -22.41 48.17 26.23
N SER A 668 -21.70 47.18 26.80
CA SER A 668 -20.47 46.63 26.21
C SER A 668 -20.73 45.77 24.97
N MET A 669 -21.95 45.25 24.82
CA MET A 669 -22.38 44.33 23.77
C MET A 669 -22.96 45.04 22.55
N ALA A 670 -23.60 46.20 22.74
CA ALA A 670 -24.21 47.00 21.68
C ALA A 670 -23.20 47.45 20.59
N ARG A 671 -21.90 47.49 20.88
CA ARG A 671 -20.84 47.81 19.89
C ARG A 671 -20.76 46.80 18.73
N PHE A 672 -21.26 45.57 18.91
CA PHE A 672 -21.21 44.51 17.90
C PHE A 672 -22.51 44.38 17.08
N THR A 673 -23.61 45.02 17.50
CA THR A 673 -24.95 44.86 16.87
C THR A 673 -25.45 46.12 16.15
N GLY A 674 -24.90 47.31 16.44
CA GLY A 674 -25.07 48.54 15.66
C GLY A 674 -25.42 49.79 16.48
N GLU A 675 -25.25 50.99 15.90
CA GLU A 675 -25.42 52.29 16.60
C GLU A 675 -26.82 52.52 17.20
N ASN A 676 -27.86 51.91 16.63
CA ASN A 676 -29.23 52.08 17.10
C ASN A 676 -29.49 51.34 18.43
N ASP A 677 -28.82 50.20 18.65
CA ASP A 677 -28.93 49.44 19.90
C ASP A 677 -28.24 50.14 21.07
N GLY A 678 -27.12 50.85 20.81
CA GLY A 678 -26.41 51.63 21.82
C GLY A 678 -27.27 52.75 22.42
N LYS A 679 -27.94 53.53 21.55
CA LYS A 679 -28.82 54.64 21.98
C LYS A 679 -30.00 54.16 22.84
N GLU A 680 -30.50 52.95 22.60
CA GLU A 680 -31.63 52.40 23.32
C GLU A 680 -31.23 51.77 24.67
N VAL A 681 -30.02 51.22 24.78
CA VAL A 681 -29.43 50.78 26.05
C VAL A 681 -29.13 51.97 26.97
N ASP A 682 -28.67 53.11 26.42
CA ASP A 682 -28.45 54.34 27.20
C ASP A 682 -29.77 54.89 27.77
N ARG A 683 -30.87 54.85 26.99
CA ARG A 683 -32.22 55.22 27.47
C ARG A 683 -32.70 54.34 28.63
N LEU A 684 -32.40 53.02 28.60
CA LEU A 684 -32.74 52.11 29.70
C LEU A 684 -31.89 52.38 30.96
N ARG A 685 -30.66 52.89 30.80
CA ARG A 685 -29.77 53.27 31.91
C ARG A 685 -30.27 54.50 32.65
N GLU A 686 -30.76 55.51 31.92
CA GLU A 686 -31.39 56.69 32.52
C GLU A 686 -32.65 56.33 33.33
N LEU A 687 -33.48 55.41 32.83
CA LEU A 687 -34.67 54.91 33.53
C LEU A 687 -34.34 54.13 34.80
N PHE A 688 -33.24 53.37 34.82
CA PHE A 688 -32.75 52.66 36.02
C PHE A 688 -32.24 53.63 37.09
N GLY A 689 -31.53 54.70 36.69
CA GLY A 689 -30.99 55.71 37.60
C GLY A 689 -32.04 56.57 38.31
N GLY A 690 -33.29 56.58 37.81
CA GLY A 690 -34.40 57.35 38.38
C GLY A 690 -35.31 56.60 39.37
N ILE A 691 -35.01 55.34 39.72
CA ILE A 691 -35.85 54.53 40.63
C ILE A 691 -35.57 54.87 42.10
N ASP A 692 -36.56 55.42 42.81
CA ASP A 692 -36.51 55.65 44.26
C ASP A 692 -36.97 54.40 45.03
N VAL A 693 -36.07 53.78 45.80
CA VAL A 693 -36.26 52.52 46.54
C VAL A 693 -37.32 52.64 47.65
N HIS A 694 -37.75 53.84 48.01
CA HIS A 694 -38.72 54.09 49.09
C HIS A 694 -40.15 54.44 48.61
N ALA A 695 -40.39 54.50 47.30
CA ALA A 695 -41.71 54.83 46.77
C ALA A 695 -42.71 53.64 46.80
N PRO A 696 -44.01 53.86 47.08
CA PRO A 696 -45.03 52.82 46.92
C PRO A 696 -45.27 52.52 45.42
N GLY A 697 -44.99 51.29 44.99
CA GLY A 697 -45.07 50.85 43.58
C GLY A 697 -43.75 50.40 42.93
N VAL A 698 -42.64 50.46 43.68
CA VAL A 698 -41.28 50.11 43.21
C VAL A 698 -41.16 48.69 42.64
N SER A 699 -41.91 47.71 43.17
CA SER A 699 -41.87 46.34 42.62
C SER A 699 -42.45 46.24 41.20
N GLU A 700 -43.44 47.07 40.85
CA GLU A 700 -43.99 47.09 39.49
C GLU A 700 -43.08 47.85 38.52
N GLN A 701 -42.45 48.94 38.95
CA GLN A 701 -41.46 49.66 38.15
C GLN A 701 -40.21 48.82 37.88
N ILE A 702 -39.71 48.09 38.89
CA ILE A 702 -38.62 47.12 38.73
C ILE A 702 -39.04 45.98 37.79
N ARG A 703 -40.28 45.49 37.86
CA ARG A 703 -40.78 44.44 36.95
C ARG A 703 -40.87 44.94 35.51
N SER A 704 -41.43 46.12 35.27
CA SER A 704 -41.53 46.74 33.94
C SER A 704 -40.16 47.02 33.32
N LEU A 705 -39.22 47.56 34.11
CA LEU A 705 -37.85 47.80 33.65
C LEU A 705 -37.13 46.49 33.35
N SER A 706 -37.31 45.47 34.20
CA SER A 706 -36.76 44.14 33.97
C SER A 706 -37.31 43.48 32.70
N GLU A 707 -38.60 43.65 32.38
CA GLU A 707 -39.22 43.16 31.13
C GLU A 707 -38.64 43.86 29.89
N GLN A 708 -38.45 45.19 29.92
CA GLN A 708 -37.85 45.93 28.81
C GLN A 708 -36.38 45.56 28.60
N ILE A 709 -35.62 45.39 29.69
CA ILE A 709 -34.24 44.88 29.64
C ILE A 709 -34.21 43.45 29.08
N MET A 710 -35.12 42.56 29.49
CA MET A 710 -35.19 41.19 28.94
C MET A 710 -35.48 41.19 27.43
N LYS A 711 -36.38 42.08 26.96
CA LYS A 711 -36.68 42.19 25.53
C LYS A 711 -35.47 42.66 24.73
N LYS A 712 -34.77 43.71 25.20
CA LYS A 712 -33.58 44.23 24.50
C LYS A 712 -32.39 43.26 24.57
N ASN A 713 -32.25 42.54 25.68
CA ASN A 713 -31.26 41.49 25.87
C ASN A 713 -31.42 40.36 24.81
N ARG A 714 -32.67 39.99 24.51
CA ARG A 714 -32.99 39.03 23.44
C ARG A 714 -32.61 39.54 22.05
N ASP A 715 -32.83 40.82 21.77
CA ASP A 715 -32.50 41.42 20.47
C ASP A 715 -30.98 41.50 20.24
N ILE A 716 -30.21 41.92 21.26
CA ILE A 716 -28.74 41.94 21.22
C ILE A 716 -28.15 40.52 21.12
N ALA A 717 -28.77 39.53 21.78
CA ALA A 717 -28.39 38.12 21.66
C ALA A 717 -28.50 37.58 20.22
N LEU A 718 -29.57 37.94 19.52
CA LEU A 718 -29.76 37.57 18.12
C LEU A 718 -28.72 38.25 17.21
N GLY A 719 -28.39 39.51 17.47
CA GLY A 719 -27.37 40.24 16.72
C GLY A 719 -25.96 39.66 16.89
N LEU A 720 -25.57 39.37 18.14
CA LEU A 720 -24.28 38.75 18.47
C LEU A 720 -24.15 37.34 17.88
N SER A 721 -25.23 36.55 17.91
CA SER A 721 -25.24 35.20 17.35
C SER A 721 -24.96 35.22 15.85
N LYS A 722 -25.59 36.15 15.10
CA LYS A 722 -25.32 36.34 13.67
C LYS A 722 -23.89 36.80 13.38
N TYR A 723 -23.32 37.62 14.26
CA TYR A 723 -21.93 38.08 14.12
C TYR A 723 -20.94 36.93 14.33
N LEU A 724 -21.16 36.10 15.35
CA LEU A 724 -20.37 34.90 15.61
C LEU A 724 -20.50 33.88 14.46
N GLU A 725 -21.70 33.68 13.89
CA GLU A 725 -21.91 32.84 12.71
C GLU A 725 -21.09 33.33 11.49
N ARG A 726 -20.97 34.65 11.29
CA ARG A 726 -20.08 35.20 10.23
C ARG A 726 -18.61 34.91 10.51
N GLN A 727 -18.16 35.07 11.75
CA GLN A 727 -16.78 34.71 12.12
C GLN A 727 -16.52 33.21 11.91
N MET A 728 -17.49 32.34 12.20
CA MET A 728 -17.39 30.90 11.91
C MET A 728 -17.22 30.61 10.41
N GLN A 729 -17.87 31.37 9.52
CA GLN A 729 -17.66 31.23 8.08
C GLN A 729 -16.21 31.58 7.71
N VAL A 730 -15.70 32.71 8.20
CA VAL A 730 -14.32 33.16 7.95
C VAL A 730 -13.29 32.17 8.51
N VAL A 731 -13.46 31.70 9.74
CA VAL A 731 -12.62 30.64 10.34
C VAL A 731 -12.68 29.35 9.48
N GLY A 732 -13.87 29.04 8.94
CA GLY A 732 -14.11 27.91 8.05
C GLY A 732 -13.27 27.89 6.76
N GLU A 733 -12.83 29.05 6.28
CA GLU A 733 -12.01 29.21 5.06
C GLU A 733 -10.53 28.91 5.29
N TYR A 734 -10.05 28.94 6.54
CA TYR A 734 -8.65 28.68 6.87
C TYR A 734 -8.40 27.17 7.09
N ASP A 735 -7.45 26.60 6.35
CA ASP A 735 -6.94 25.23 6.53
C ASP A 735 -5.83 25.20 7.60
N VAL A 736 -6.21 25.29 8.89
CA VAL A 736 -5.30 25.44 10.05
C VAL A 736 -5.79 24.53 11.20
N PHE A 737 -4.88 24.02 12.02
CA PHE A 737 -5.16 23.06 13.12
C PHE A 737 -6.31 23.50 14.05
N GLU A 738 -6.32 24.77 14.46
CA GLU A 738 -7.27 25.32 15.44
C GLU A 738 -8.68 25.55 14.87
N LYS A 739 -8.88 25.34 13.55
CA LYS A 739 -10.15 25.57 12.87
C LYS A 739 -11.32 24.85 13.55
N GLU A 740 -11.23 23.52 13.68
CA GLU A 740 -12.34 22.72 14.21
C GLU A 740 -12.60 23.04 15.69
N SER A 741 -11.55 23.35 16.46
CA SER A 741 -11.67 23.78 17.85
C SER A 741 -12.43 25.10 17.99
N LEU A 742 -12.05 26.14 17.23
CA LEU A 742 -12.71 27.45 17.26
C LEU A 742 -14.14 27.39 16.74
N LEU A 743 -14.42 26.56 15.73
CA LEU A 743 -15.77 26.33 15.23
C LEU A 743 -16.64 25.65 16.29
N GLU A 744 -16.13 24.64 16.98
CA GLU A 744 -16.88 23.93 18.02
C GLU A 744 -17.11 24.79 19.26
N GLU A 745 -16.09 25.53 19.72
CA GLU A 745 -16.25 26.51 20.81
C GLU A 745 -17.30 27.57 20.47
N SER A 746 -17.34 28.03 19.21
CA SER A 746 -18.35 28.98 18.72
C SER A 746 -19.75 28.36 18.68
N ARG A 747 -19.90 27.09 18.26
CA ARG A 747 -21.18 26.37 18.32
C ARG A 747 -21.65 26.16 19.76
N MET A 748 -20.73 25.79 20.66
CA MET A 748 -21.03 25.62 22.08
C MET A 748 -21.47 26.93 22.72
N ALA A 749 -20.79 28.05 22.40
CA ALA A 749 -21.19 29.37 22.87
C ALA A 749 -22.62 29.73 22.43
N LEU A 750 -22.95 29.50 21.15
CA LEU A 750 -24.31 29.68 20.61
C LEU A 750 -25.34 28.76 21.29
N ALA A 751 -24.98 27.52 21.59
CA ALA A 751 -25.88 26.54 22.22
C ALA A 751 -26.18 26.83 23.71
N THR A 752 -25.28 27.52 24.41
CA THR A 752 -25.47 27.84 25.84
C THR A 752 -26.47 28.97 26.12
N ASP A 753 -26.89 29.71 25.09
CA ASP A 753 -27.76 30.91 25.18
C ASP A 753 -27.29 31.92 26.25
N ASN A 754 -25.98 31.90 26.57
CA ASN A 754 -25.33 32.77 27.54
C ASN A 754 -24.56 33.86 26.80
N LEU A 755 -25.07 35.09 26.90
CA LEU A 755 -24.56 36.26 26.20
C LEU A 755 -23.09 36.57 26.50
N GLU A 756 -22.64 36.36 27.74
CA GLU A 756 -21.25 36.60 28.14
C GLU A 756 -20.29 35.60 27.46
N ASN A 757 -20.73 34.35 27.28
CA ASN A 757 -19.94 33.33 26.60
C ASN A 757 -19.83 33.63 25.10
N ILE A 758 -20.92 34.10 24.48
CA ILE A 758 -20.93 34.48 23.05
C ILE A 758 -19.97 35.65 22.82
N VAL A 759 -19.97 36.67 23.69
CA VAL A 759 -19.05 37.81 23.56
C VAL A 759 -17.59 37.41 23.77
N ALA A 760 -17.29 36.61 24.79
CA ALA A 760 -15.92 36.13 25.01
C ALA A 760 -15.40 35.35 23.80
N GLN A 761 -16.25 34.54 23.16
CA GLN A 761 -15.87 33.80 21.96
C GLN A 761 -15.69 34.71 20.74
N VAL A 762 -16.55 35.73 20.58
CA VAL A 762 -16.42 36.72 19.50
C VAL A 762 -15.08 37.45 19.57
N GLU A 763 -14.65 37.88 20.76
CA GLU A 763 -13.36 38.54 20.94
C GLU A 763 -12.17 37.60 20.68
N LYS A 764 -12.28 36.33 21.12
CA LYS A 764 -11.26 35.30 20.87
C LYS A 764 -11.08 35.05 19.37
N ASN A 765 -12.20 34.87 18.65
CA ASN A 765 -12.20 34.63 17.21
C ASN A 765 -11.60 35.82 16.44
N GLU A 766 -11.97 37.05 16.81
CA GLU A 766 -11.47 38.27 16.17
C GLU A 766 -9.94 38.38 16.26
N LYS A 767 -9.37 38.18 17.45
CA LYS A 767 -7.92 38.22 17.66
C LYS A 767 -7.19 37.14 16.86
N TRP A 768 -7.78 35.95 16.79
CA TRP A 768 -7.20 34.82 16.05
C TRP A 768 -7.20 35.09 14.53
N ILE A 769 -8.33 35.53 13.98
CA ILE A 769 -8.49 35.86 12.56
C ILE A 769 -7.44 36.89 12.12
N GLN A 770 -7.26 37.97 12.90
CA GLN A 770 -6.28 39.01 12.60
C GLN A 770 -4.84 38.47 12.56
N THR A 771 -4.51 37.57 13.50
CA THR A 771 -3.16 37.02 13.61
C THR A 771 -2.83 36.08 12.45
N ILE A 772 -3.76 35.19 12.08
CA ILE A 772 -3.59 34.25 10.96
C ILE A 772 -3.55 34.98 9.61
N ALA A 773 -4.42 35.98 9.41
CA ALA A 773 -4.41 36.79 8.20
C ALA A 773 -3.07 37.53 8.04
N GLY A 774 -2.54 38.12 9.12
CA GLY A 774 -1.23 38.77 9.11
C GLY A 774 -0.08 37.82 8.78
N LEU A 775 -0.09 36.60 9.34
CA LEU A 775 0.94 35.60 9.07
C LEU A 775 0.91 35.10 7.62
N LYS A 776 -0.28 34.80 7.07
CA LYS A 776 -0.41 34.36 5.68
C LYS A 776 0.09 35.41 4.69
N ASN A 777 -0.22 36.69 4.93
CA ASN A 777 0.26 37.79 4.10
C ASN A 777 1.79 37.90 4.13
N ARG A 778 2.43 37.70 5.29
CA ARG A 778 3.89 37.69 5.41
C ARG A 778 4.55 36.51 4.69
N ILE A 779 4.02 35.31 4.86
CA ILE A 779 4.52 34.11 4.16
C ILE A 779 4.39 34.30 2.63
N ALA A 780 3.27 34.86 2.16
CA ALA A 780 3.07 35.15 0.75
C ALA A 780 4.09 36.18 0.21
N LEU A 781 4.39 37.23 0.97
CA LEU A 781 5.43 38.20 0.62
C LEU A 781 6.81 37.54 0.50
N TYR A 782 7.20 36.71 1.48
CA TYR A 782 8.50 36.04 1.46
C TYR A 782 8.61 35.04 0.31
N TRP A 783 7.54 34.31 -0.02
CA TRP A 783 7.49 33.46 -1.20
C TRP A 783 7.70 34.24 -2.49
N HIS A 784 7.05 35.39 -2.63
CA HIS A 784 7.18 36.23 -3.82
C HIS A 784 8.60 36.79 -4.00
N ASP A 785 9.23 37.23 -2.92
CA ASP A 785 10.61 37.72 -2.98
C ASP A 785 11.59 36.60 -3.31
N MET A 786 11.38 35.40 -2.76
CA MET A 786 12.26 34.25 -2.97
C MET A 786 12.02 33.51 -4.29
N GLU A 787 10.94 33.81 -5.00
CA GLU A 787 10.66 33.27 -6.33
C GLU A 787 11.81 33.59 -7.30
N ASP A 788 12.27 32.57 -8.02
CA ASP A 788 13.42 32.61 -8.96
C ASP A 788 14.74 33.08 -8.34
N THR A 789 14.94 32.88 -7.04
CA THR A 789 16.24 33.15 -6.39
C THR A 789 17.10 31.88 -6.29
N VAL A 790 18.42 32.04 -6.38
CA VAL A 790 19.36 30.95 -6.06
C VAL A 790 19.30 30.59 -4.58
N CYS A 791 19.24 29.29 -4.29
CA CYS A 791 19.26 28.78 -2.92
C CYS A 791 20.70 28.59 -2.46
N ILE A 792 21.15 29.48 -1.57
CA ILE A 792 22.46 29.41 -0.92
C ILE A 792 22.22 29.06 0.54
N ASP A 793 22.73 27.90 0.98
CA ASP A 793 22.45 27.34 2.32
C ASP A 793 22.73 28.32 3.47
N LYS A 794 23.81 29.09 3.34
CA LYS A 794 24.23 30.10 4.32
C LYS A 794 23.44 31.41 4.25
N VAL A 795 22.58 31.64 3.25
CA VAL A 795 21.88 32.92 3.01
C VAL A 795 20.37 32.76 3.14
N ASN A 796 19.71 32.14 2.16
CA ASN A 796 18.25 31.99 2.10
C ASN A 796 17.79 30.53 2.23
N GLY A 797 18.71 29.55 2.28
CA GLY A 797 18.35 28.13 2.43
C GLY A 797 17.63 27.80 3.75
N CYS A 798 17.93 28.51 4.85
CA CYS A 798 17.16 28.38 6.09
C CYS A 798 15.72 28.88 5.93
N LEU A 799 15.53 30.00 5.23
CA LEU A 799 14.22 30.61 4.99
C LEU A 799 13.29 29.64 4.23
N PHE A 800 13.76 29.06 3.11
CA PHE A 800 12.96 28.08 2.34
C PHE A 800 12.49 26.89 3.20
N ARG A 801 13.40 26.28 3.97
CA ARG A 801 13.05 25.15 4.85
C ARG A 801 12.02 25.56 5.91
N LYS A 802 12.18 26.75 6.51
CA LYS A 802 11.27 27.26 7.55
C LYS A 802 9.91 27.66 6.98
N MET A 803 9.83 28.23 5.78
CA MET A 803 8.55 28.54 5.11
C MET A 803 7.71 27.28 4.87
N HIS A 804 8.31 26.21 4.34
CA HIS A 804 7.64 24.92 4.17
C HIS A 804 7.23 24.31 5.51
N THR A 805 8.16 24.22 6.46
CA THR A 805 7.91 23.65 7.79
C THR A 805 6.79 24.38 8.51
N LEU A 806 6.76 25.72 8.45
CA LEU A 806 5.72 26.51 9.11
C LEU A 806 4.36 26.35 8.42
N THR A 807 4.32 26.27 7.08
CA THR A 807 3.07 26.03 6.33
C THR A 807 2.46 24.68 6.69
N ASP A 808 3.27 23.64 6.83
CA ASP A 808 2.81 22.32 7.27
C ASP A 808 2.44 22.31 8.75
N ASN A 809 3.26 22.95 9.61
CA ASN A 809 3.02 23.03 11.05
C ASN A 809 1.73 23.78 11.42
N LEU A 810 1.33 24.79 10.63
CA LEU A 810 0.06 25.49 10.82
C LEU A 810 -1.16 24.54 10.70
N LYS A 811 -1.03 23.39 10.03
CA LYS A 811 -2.09 22.39 9.92
C LYS A 811 -2.16 21.42 11.09
N VAL A 812 -1.08 21.32 11.89
CA VAL A 812 -0.93 20.27 12.91
C VAL A 812 -0.63 20.79 14.32
N LYS A 813 -0.33 22.09 14.49
CA LYS A 813 0.02 22.71 15.79
C LYS A 813 -0.79 23.98 16.04
N GLU A 814 -1.00 24.32 17.31
CA GLU A 814 -1.60 25.58 17.74
C GLU A 814 -0.70 26.79 17.47
N LEU A 815 -1.30 27.96 17.22
CA LEU A 815 -0.57 29.17 16.86
C LEU A 815 0.40 29.64 17.96
N SER A 816 0.03 29.44 19.24
CA SER A 816 0.85 29.80 20.40
C SER A 816 2.17 29.00 20.46
N ALA A 817 2.16 27.75 19.99
CA ALA A 817 3.35 26.90 19.94
C ALA A 817 4.30 27.28 18.78
N LEU A 818 3.84 28.10 17.84
CA LEU A 818 4.58 28.48 16.63
C LEU A 818 5.22 29.86 16.72
N GLU A 819 5.05 30.61 17.81
CA GLU A 819 5.60 31.97 17.96
C GLU A 819 7.12 32.03 17.74
N ALA A 820 7.86 31.06 18.29
CA ALA A 820 9.32 30.96 18.09
C ALA A 820 9.69 30.63 16.63
N GLU A 821 8.90 29.79 15.95
CA GLU A 821 9.11 29.44 14.55
C GLU A 821 8.84 30.64 13.63
N ILE A 822 7.80 31.43 13.93
CA ILE A 822 7.44 32.66 13.23
C ILE A 822 8.53 33.73 13.41
N ALA A 823 9.03 33.92 14.63
CA ALA A 823 10.12 34.88 14.90
C ALA A 823 11.42 34.48 14.17
N CYS A 824 11.74 33.20 14.18
CA CYS A 824 12.89 32.65 13.45
C CYS A 824 12.76 32.87 11.93
N LEU A 825 11.56 32.75 11.37
CA LEU A 825 11.30 33.04 9.95
C LEU A 825 11.66 34.49 9.59
N ASP A 826 11.25 35.45 10.43
CA ASP A 826 11.53 36.87 10.21
C ASP A 826 13.02 37.20 10.37
N GLU A 827 13.72 36.51 11.28
CA GLU A 827 15.17 36.61 11.39
C GLU A 827 15.87 36.10 10.14
N CYS A 828 15.43 34.95 9.61
CA CYS A 828 16.00 34.39 8.39
C CYS A 828 15.81 35.31 7.18
N TYR A 829 14.62 35.91 7.03
CA TYR A 829 14.37 36.86 5.95
C TYR A 829 15.21 38.14 6.11
N ARG A 830 15.29 38.70 7.33
CA ARG A 830 16.15 39.88 7.59
C ARG A 830 17.63 39.61 7.36
N TYR A 831 18.10 38.39 7.62
CA TYR A 831 19.50 38.01 7.44
C TYR A 831 19.98 38.20 5.99
N ILE A 832 19.12 37.96 4.99
CA ILE A 832 19.42 38.12 3.56
C ILE A 832 19.94 39.54 3.24
N PHE A 833 19.47 40.53 3.98
CA PHE A 833 19.82 41.94 3.77
C PHE A 833 21.10 42.39 4.50
N THR A 834 21.78 41.48 5.21
CA THR A 834 22.99 41.79 5.97
C THR A 834 24.26 41.75 5.09
N ASN A 835 25.34 42.35 5.59
CA ASN A 835 26.66 42.26 4.94
C ASN A 835 27.30 40.87 5.05
N ASP A 836 26.96 40.11 6.10
CA ASP A 836 27.45 38.73 6.25
C ASP A 836 26.82 37.80 5.21
N ALA A 837 25.52 37.98 4.93
CA ALA A 837 24.86 37.29 3.81
C ALA A 837 25.53 37.64 2.47
N LEU A 838 25.86 38.91 2.22
CA LEU A 838 26.57 39.31 1.00
C LEU A 838 27.95 38.62 0.89
N ARG A 839 28.70 38.53 1.99
CA ARG A 839 29.98 37.81 2.03
C ARG A 839 29.81 36.32 1.70
N ALA A 840 28.75 35.70 2.19
CA ALA A 840 28.43 34.31 1.87
C ALA A 840 28.06 34.10 0.39
N VAL A 841 27.42 35.09 -0.26
CA VAL A 841 27.18 35.08 -1.72
C VAL A 841 28.51 35.20 -2.48
N ASP A 842 29.44 36.04 -2.03
CA ASP A 842 30.76 36.19 -2.67
C ASP A 842 31.58 34.89 -2.58
N GLU A 843 31.63 34.27 -1.40
CA GLU A 843 32.24 32.94 -1.19
C GLU A 843 31.62 31.89 -2.13
N TYR A 844 30.30 31.92 -2.29
CA TYR A 844 29.58 31.01 -3.17
C TYR A 844 29.96 31.20 -4.65
N ILE A 845 30.04 32.44 -5.12
CA ILE A 845 30.47 32.75 -6.50
C ILE A 845 31.91 32.28 -6.74
N LEU A 846 32.82 32.56 -5.80
CA LEU A 846 34.22 32.13 -5.87
C LEU A 846 34.36 30.60 -5.95
N GLU A 847 33.57 29.86 -5.16
CA GLU A 847 33.55 28.39 -5.22
C GLU A 847 33.15 27.90 -6.61
N LYS A 848 32.12 28.50 -7.22
CA LYS A 848 31.65 28.12 -8.56
C LYS A 848 32.67 28.44 -9.64
N GLN A 849 33.31 29.61 -9.57
CA GLN A 849 34.41 29.97 -10.47
C GLN A 849 35.57 28.96 -10.37
N GLU A 850 35.97 28.59 -9.16
CA GLU A 850 37.05 27.63 -8.93
C GLU A 850 36.71 26.24 -9.49
N ARG A 851 35.45 25.80 -9.38
CA ARG A 851 35.01 24.53 -9.97
C ARG A 851 35.06 24.57 -11.50
N LEU A 852 34.62 25.66 -12.13
CA LEU A 852 34.67 25.83 -13.58
C LEU A 852 36.12 25.90 -14.10
N ARG A 853 37.04 26.56 -13.38
CA ARG A 853 38.47 26.66 -13.77
C ARG A 853 39.20 25.32 -13.78
N ARG A 854 38.70 24.31 -13.07
CA ARG A 854 39.26 22.94 -13.08
C ARG A 854 38.80 22.10 -14.28
N MET A 855 37.83 22.60 -15.04
CA MET A 855 37.29 21.92 -16.21
C MET A 855 38.04 22.32 -17.48
N ASP A 856 37.87 21.53 -18.53
CA ASP A 856 38.39 21.90 -19.85
C ASP A 856 37.73 23.20 -20.33
N SER A 857 38.55 24.16 -20.78
CA SER A 857 38.07 25.43 -21.32
C SER A 857 37.35 25.19 -22.65
N ASP A 858 36.11 25.66 -22.71
CA ASP A 858 35.27 25.69 -23.89
C ASP A 858 34.39 26.95 -23.91
N GLY A 859 33.62 27.13 -24.98
CA GLY A 859 32.83 28.35 -25.17
C GLY A 859 31.80 28.62 -24.06
N VAL A 860 31.32 27.59 -23.35
CA VAL A 860 30.32 27.74 -22.29
C VAL A 860 31.00 27.98 -20.94
N THR A 861 32.07 27.25 -20.62
CA THR A 861 32.80 27.43 -19.36
C THR A 861 33.45 28.81 -19.28
N ASP A 862 34.03 29.30 -20.38
CA ASP A 862 34.62 30.64 -20.46
C ASP A 862 33.54 31.74 -20.33
N ALA A 863 32.39 31.57 -20.97
CA ALA A 863 31.28 32.52 -20.90
C ALA A 863 30.67 32.59 -19.48
N LEU A 864 30.50 31.46 -18.80
CA LEU A 864 30.01 31.40 -17.42
C LEU A 864 30.99 32.02 -16.43
N LEU A 865 32.30 31.82 -16.62
CA LEU A 865 33.32 32.47 -15.81
C LEU A 865 33.26 34.00 -15.96
N ALA A 866 33.15 34.51 -17.19
CA ALA A 866 33.04 35.95 -17.44
C ALA A 866 31.77 36.55 -16.83
N GLU A 867 30.65 35.84 -16.88
CA GLU A 867 29.37 36.28 -16.29
C GLU A 867 29.42 36.29 -14.76
N LEU A 868 29.99 35.26 -14.13
CA LEU A 868 30.21 35.24 -12.67
C LEU A 868 31.17 36.35 -12.21
N GLU A 869 32.25 36.62 -12.94
CA GLU A 869 33.18 37.72 -12.65
C GLU A 869 32.54 39.11 -12.84
N HIS A 870 31.57 39.23 -13.75
CA HIS A 870 30.78 40.45 -13.90
C HIS A 870 29.82 40.65 -12.71
N ILE A 871 29.05 39.62 -12.35
CA ILE A 871 28.13 39.66 -11.20
C ILE A 871 28.90 39.99 -9.91
N GLN A 872 30.05 39.36 -9.70
CA GLN A 872 30.90 39.60 -8.52
C GLN A 872 31.37 41.06 -8.42
N ARG A 873 31.67 41.72 -9.55
CA ARG A 873 32.07 43.14 -9.56
C ARG A 873 30.90 44.08 -9.24
N GLU A 874 29.68 43.74 -9.64
CA GLU A 874 28.51 44.60 -9.49
C GLU A 874 27.68 44.32 -8.23
N MET A 875 27.91 43.18 -7.55
CA MET A 875 27.07 42.70 -6.44
C MET A 875 26.91 43.67 -5.26
N GLN A 876 27.86 44.60 -5.05
CA GLN A 876 27.75 45.61 -4.00
C GLN A 876 26.66 46.65 -4.29
N GLY A 877 26.38 46.95 -5.56
CA GLY A 877 25.39 47.93 -6.01
C GLY A 877 23.98 47.37 -6.24
N LEU A 878 23.81 46.05 -6.14
CA LEU A 878 22.53 45.38 -6.36
C LEU A 878 21.76 45.17 -5.05
N GLU A 879 20.44 45.35 -5.14
CA GLU A 879 19.50 44.92 -4.10
C GLU A 879 19.61 43.40 -3.91
N ARG A 880 19.50 42.92 -2.66
CA ARG A 880 19.96 41.58 -2.26
C ARG A 880 19.11 40.48 -2.87
N VAL A 881 17.79 40.65 -2.93
CA VAL A 881 16.89 39.73 -3.59
C VAL A 881 17.15 39.73 -5.09
N LYS A 882 17.26 40.92 -5.70
CA LYS A 882 17.61 41.06 -7.12
C LYS A 882 18.94 40.37 -7.47
N LEU A 883 19.97 40.48 -6.63
CA LEU A 883 21.25 39.78 -6.83
C LEU A 883 21.06 38.26 -6.88
N LEU A 884 20.28 37.68 -5.96
CA LEU A 884 20.00 36.25 -5.95
C LEU A 884 19.16 35.81 -7.17
N LYS A 885 18.28 36.67 -7.68
CA LYS A 885 17.53 36.40 -8.93
C LYS A 885 18.41 36.43 -10.16
N VAL A 886 19.34 37.39 -10.25
CA VAL A 886 20.32 37.46 -11.36
C VAL A 886 21.28 36.26 -11.34
N LEU A 887 21.67 35.80 -10.14
CA LEU A 887 22.57 34.65 -9.99
C LEU A 887 21.89 33.30 -10.30
N TYR A 888 20.57 33.20 -10.20
CA TYR A 888 19.81 31.96 -10.38
C TYR A 888 19.99 31.26 -11.74
N PRO A 889 19.79 31.92 -12.90
CA PRO A 889 19.98 31.28 -14.20
C PRO A 889 21.44 30.86 -14.42
N VAL A 890 22.39 31.68 -13.95
CA VAL A 890 23.82 31.38 -14.03
C VAL A 890 24.16 30.14 -13.20
N ASP A 891 23.66 30.01 -11.98
CA ASP A 891 23.87 28.82 -11.15
C ASP A 891 23.25 27.55 -11.77
N CYS A 892 22.09 27.68 -12.43
CA CYS A 892 21.48 26.58 -13.17
C CYS A 892 22.40 26.12 -14.31
N HIS A 893 22.97 27.04 -15.09
CA HIS A 893 23.93 26.70 -16.15
C HIS A 893 25.22 26.08 -15.61
N VAL A 894 25.80 26.62 -14.53
CA VAL A 894 26.96 26.01 -13.87
C VAL A 894 26.64 24.59 -13.41
N SER A 895 25.46 24.39 -12.81
CA SER A 895 25.01 23.07 -12.37
C SER A 895 24.85 22.10 -13.54
N GLN A 896 24.32 22.53 -14.69
CA GLN A 896 24.23 21.71 -15.90
C GLN A 896 25.60 21.26 -16.41
N VAL A 897 26.58 22.16 -16.43
CA VAL A 897 27.95 21.88 -16.86
C VAL A 897 28.62 20.86 -15.92
N LEU A 898 28.43 21.01 -14.60
CA LEU A 898 28.94 20.05 -13.62
C LEU A 898 28.25 18.67 -13.72
N ILE A 899 26.93 18.65 -13.93
CA ILE A 899 26.16 17.41 -14.14
C ILE A 899 26.62 16.71 -15.42
N LYS A 900 26.90 17.47 -16.50
CA LYS A 900 27.46 16.93 -17.75
C LYS A 900 28.76 16.15 -17.50
N GLU A 901 29.68 16.71 -16.73
CA GLU A 901 30.94 16.03 -16.39
C GLU A 901 30.73 14.80 -15.52
N GLU A 902 29.81 14.86 -14.56
CA GLU A 902 29.46 13.71 -13.72
C GLU A 902 28.88 12.57 -14.57
N ILE A 903 27.99 12.88 -15.53
CA ILE A 903 27.48 11.90 -16.48
C ILE A 903 28.63 11.31 -17.30
N ALA A 904 29.57 12.12 -17.80
CA ALA A 904 30.71 11.64 -18.57
C ALA A 904 31.61 10.70 -17.75
N SER A 905 31.86 11.04 -16.48
CA SER A 905 32.61 10.19 -15.54
C SER A 905 31.92 8.84 -15.32
N LEU A 906 30.60 8.85 -15.02
CA LEU A 906 29.80 7.64 -14.84
C LEU A 906 29.73 6.78 -16.11
N MET A 907 29.68 7.40 -17.29
CA MET A 907 29.76 6.69 -18.57
C MET A 907 31.12 6.00 -18.76
N GLY A 908 32.20 6.63 -18.32
CA GLY A 908 33.55 6.04 -18.28
C GLY A 908 33.63 4.86 -17.31
N GLU A 909 33.07 4.99 -16.11
CA GLU A 909 32.98 3.92 -15.12
C GLU A 909 32.17 2.73 -15.66
N TYR A 910 31.00 2.98 -16.26
CA TYR A 910 30.18 1.95 -16.90
C TYR A 910 30.98 1.19 -17.97
N ALA A 911 31.69 1.91 -18.85
CA ALA A 911 32.49 1.29 -19.89
C ALA A 911 33.64 0.44 -19.31
N SER A 912 34.27 0.92 -18.23
CA SER A 912 35.32 0.17 -17.53
C SER A 912 34.80 -1.12 -16.91
N ILE A 913 33.68 -1.06 -16.17
CA ILE A 913 33.05 -2.23 -15.55
C ILE A 913 32.61 -3.22 -16.63
N ARG A 914 31.97 -2.74 -17.70
CA ARG A 914 31.54 -3.58 -18.81
C ARG A 914 32.72 -4.30 -19.47
N ASN A 915 33.78 -3.58 -19.83
CA ASN A 915 34.97 -4.17 -20.45
C ASN A 915 35.64 -5.19 -19.53
N ARG A 916 35.62 -4.95 -18.21
CA ARG A 916 36.14 -5.91 -17.22
C ARG A 916 35.31 -7.20 -17.20
N VAL A 917 33.99 -7.09 -17.12
CA VAL A 917 33.07 -8.24 -17.13
C VAL A 917 33.17 -9.02 -18.45
N GLU A 918 33.30 -8.33 -19.59
CA GLU A 918 33.51 -8.96 -20.90
C GLU A 918 34.84 -9.73 -20.93
N ARG A 919 35.94 -9.15 -20.43
CA ARG A 919 37.25 -9.82 -20.33
C ARG A 919 37.23 -11.02 -19.38
N GLU A 920 36.68 -10.85 -18.18
CA GLU A 920 36.51 -11.95 -17.21
C GLU A 920 35.69 -13.10 -17.80
N ASN A 921 34.71 -12.78 -18.66
CA ASN A 921 33.92 -13.78 -19.36
C ASN A 921 34.69 -14.48 -20.49
N GLU A 922 35.57 -13.79 -21.20
CA GLU A 922 36.47 -14.38 -22.22
C GLU A 922 37.46 -15.37 -21.62
N GLU A 923 37.90 -15.14 -20.38
CA GLU A 923 38.83 -15.95 -19.58
C GLU A 923 38.17 -17.19 -18.93
N ARG A 924 36.84 -17.29 -18.92
CA ARG A 924 36.12 -18.44 -18.33
C ARG A 924 36.25 -19.71 -19.16
N ILE A 925 36.36 -20.85 -18.47
CA ILE A 925 36.29 -22.21 -19.07
C ILE A 925 34.95 -22.40 -19.80
N THR A 926 33.86 -21.88 -19.24
CA THR A 926 32.53 -21.86 -19.88
C THR A 926 32.07 -20.41 -20.02
N ARG A 927 32.17 -19.87 -21.23
CA ARG A 927 31.76 -18.49 -21.54
C ARG A 927 30.25 -18.36 -21.43
N LYS A 928 29.78 -17.27 -20.83
CA LYS A 928 28.37 -16.86 -20.92
C LYS A 928 28.17 -16.12 -22.23
N PHE A 929 27.10 -16.45 -22.95
CA PHE A 929 26.74 -15.79 -24.21
C PHE A 929 25.47 -14.95 -24.05
N ASP A 930 25.31 -13.97 -24.94
CA ASP A 930 24.09 -13.16 -25.14
C ASP A 930 23.46 -12.62 -23.84
N THR A 931 22.32 -13.19 -23.46
CA THR A 931 21.48 -12.77 -22.31
C THR A 931 22.16 -13.02 -20.97
N GLY A 932 22.91 -14.11 -20.83
CA GLY A 932 23.61 -14.44 -19.58
C GLY A 932 24.75 -13.47 -19.26
N LEU A 933 25.49 -13.02 -20.28
CA LEU A 933 26.52 -11.99 -20.14
C LEU A 933 25.89 -10.61 -19.91
N SER A 934 24.79 -10.30 -20.62
CA SER A 934 24.08 -9.03 -20.48
C SER A 934 23.46 -8.83 -19.09
N LEU A 935 22.93 -9.89 -18.48
CA LEU A 935 22.41 -9.87 -17.11
C LEU A 935 23.52 -9.61 -16.08
N GLU A 936 24.69 -10.21 -16.27
CA GLU A 936 25.83 -10.00 -15.38
C GLU A 936 26.41 -8.58 -15.50
N ILE A 937 26.50 -8.06 -16.74
CA ILE A 937 26.85 -6.65 -16.96
C ILE A 937 25.84 -5.74 -16.27
N ALA A 938 24.54 -6.00 -16.42
CA ALA A 938 23.48 -5.20 -15.79
C ALA A 938 23.55 -5.23 -14.25
N GLU A 939 23.81 -6.40 -13.65
CA GLU A 939 23.98 -6.54 -12.20
C GLU A 939 25.21 -5.76 -11.70
N CYS A 940 26.36 -5.90 -12.37
CA CYS A 940 27.60 -5.23 -12.01
C CYS A 940 27.57 -3.70 -12.24
N THR A 941 26.73 -3.21 -13.15
CA THR A 941 26.64 -1.79 -13.50
C THR A 941 25.44 -1.07 -12.88
N ARG A 942 24.57 -1.78 -12.14
CA ARG A 942 23.30 -1.26 -11.61
C ARG A 942 23.43 0.08 -10.88
N ARG A 943 24.41 0.22 -9.99
CA ARG A 943 24.63 1.48 -9.24
C ARG A 943 25.00 2.64 -10.15
N VAL A 944 25.80 2.38 -11.18
CA VAL A 944 26.24 3.39 -12.14
C VAL A 944 25.07 3.82 -13.02
N THR A 945 24.26 2.87 -13.51
CA THR A 945 23.09 3.19 -14.34
C THR A 945 21.99 3.93 -13.57
N GLU A 946 21.74 3.56 -12.31
CA GLU A 946 20.83 4.31 -11.40
C GLU A 946 21.33 5.75 -11.18
N SER A 947 22.66 5.94 -11.08
CA SER A 947 23.26 7.26 -10.89
C SER A 947 23.19 8.11 -12.17
N ILE A 948 23.42 7.51 -13.35
CA ILE A 948 23.24 8.17 -14.64
C ILE A 948 21.79 8.68 -14.80
N GLU A 949 20.79 7.85 -14.49
CA GLU A 949 19.38 8.25 -14.60
C GLU A 949 19.04 9.45 -13.71
N LYS A 950 19.55 9.45 -12.47
CA LYS A 950 19.39 10.56 -11.55
C LYS A 950 20.02 11.85 -12.09
N GLN A 951 21.24 11.77 -12.62
CA GLN A 951 21.93 12.93 -13.19
C GLN A 951 21.26 13.46 -14.46
N VAL A 952 20.79 12.58 -15.35
CA VAL A 952 20.03 12.99 -16.54
C VAL A 952 18.75 13.74 -16.16
N THR A 953 18.06 13.30 -15.10
CA THR A 953 16.86 14.00 -14.61
C THR A 953 17.22 15.39 -14.09
N ALA A 954 18.25 15.49 -13.23
CA ALA A 954 18.73 16.77 -12.70
C ALA A 954 19.23 17.72 -13.81
N PHE A 955 19.83 17.18 -14.88
CA PHE A 955 20.25 17.96 -16.04
C PHE A 955 19.06 18.68 -16.70
N TYR A 956 17.98 17.94 -17.00
CA TYR A 956 16.80 18.51 -17.64
C TYR A 956 15.97 19.40 -16.72
N GLU A 957 15.91 19.11 -15.42
CA GLU A 957 15.28 20.01 -14.43
C GLU A 957 15.91 21.41 -14.41
N ASN A 958 17.24 21.47 -14.56
CA ASN A 958 17.93 22.75 -14.71
C ASN A 958 17.68 23.35 -16.11
N MET A 959 17.71 22.53 -17.18
CA MET A 959 17.54 23.02 -18.55
C MET A 959 16.14 23.59 -18.83
N VAL A 960 15.11 23.15 -18.09
CA VAL A 960 13.76 23.75 -18.13
C VAL A 960 13.76 25.21 -17.66
N LYS A 961 14.68 25.56 -16.75
CA LYS A 961 14.77 26.92 -16.18
C LYS A 961 15.55 27.86 -17.09
N THR A 962 16.50 27.35 -17.86
CA THR A 962 17.40 28.16 -18.69
C THR A 962 17.05 28.14 -20.18
N ASP A 963 16.64 27.00 -20.73
CA ASP A 963 16.53 26.75 -22.18
C ASP A 963 15.17 26.14 -22.55
N LYS A 964 14.10 26.61 -21.91
CA LYS A 964 12.73 26.09 -22.08
C LYS A 964 12.26 26.08 -23.54
N GLU A 965 12.61 27.11 -24.30
CA GLU A 965 12.23 27.25 -25.71
C GLU A 965 12.88 26.18 -26.59
N ILE A 966 14.10 25.73 -26.25
CA ILE A 966 14.76 24.62 -26.93
C ILE A 966 14.03 23.31 -26.67
N LEU A 967 13.72 23.05 -25.40
CA LEU A 967 13.09 21.81 -24.96
C LEU A 967 11.69 21.64 -25.54
N SER A 968 10.89 22.71 -25.53
CA SER A 968 9.49 22.69 -25.99
C SER A 968 9.34 22.98 -27.49
N GLY A 969 10.14 23.91 -28.04
CA GLY A 969 9.99 24.39 -29.42
C GLY A 969 10.77 23.58 -30.46
N VAL A 970 11.98 23.09 -30.12
CA VAL A 970 12.82 22.34 -31.08
C VAL A 970 12.84 20.85 -30.79
N LEU A 971 13.10 20.48 -29.54
CA LEU A 971 13.22 19.07 -29.16
C LEU A 971 11.85 18.41 -28.98
N ASP A 972 10.82 19.20 -28.62
CA ASP A 972 9.44 18.74 -28.36
C ASP A 972 9.40 17.65 -27.27
N PHE A 973 10.18 17.88 -26.21
CA PHE A 973 10.24 16.97 -25.07
C PHE A 973 9.16 17.33 -24.05
N SER A 974 8.07 16.56 -24.06
CA SER A 974 7.00 16.64 -23.06
C SER A 974 7.28 15.85 -21.77
N ASN A 975 8.26 14.93 -21.81
CA ASN A 975 8.71 14.12 -20.68
C ASN A 975 10.19 13.74 -20.84
N PHE A 976 11.02 14.09 -19.86
CA PHE A 976 12.47 13.84 -19.87
C PHE A 976 12.86 12.39 -19.57
N GLY A 977 11.90 11.55 -19.18
CA GLY A 977 12.06 10.10 -19.06
C GLY A 977 12.06 9.35 -20.40
N ASN A 978 11.74 10.02 -21.50
CA ASN A 978 11.69 9.40 -22.82
C ASN A 978 13.09 9.06 -23.37
N GLN A 979 13.16 8.10 -24.30
CA GLN A 979 14.43 7.63 -24.86
C GLN A 979 15.23 8.73 -25.58
N PRO A 980 14.62 9.61 -26.41
CA PRO A 980 15.36 10.67 -27.10
C PRO A 980 16.05 11.66 -26.14
N ALA A 981 15.41 12.05 -25.04
CA ALA A 981 15.99 12.95 -24.04
C ALA A 981 17.16 12.28 -23.31
N LYS A 982 16.95 11.06 -22.82
CA LYS A 982 18.03 10.29 -22.16
C LYS A 982 19.24 10.09 -23.07
N VAL A 983 19.01 9.78 -24.35
CA VAL A 983 20.07 9.63 -25.35
C VAL A 983 20.79 10.95 -25.61
N LEU A 984 20.05 12.06 -25.74
CA LEU A 984 20.65 13.38 -25.98
C LEU A 984 21.58 13.80 -24.84
N ALA A 985 21.16 13.63 -23.58
CA ALA A 985 21.99 13.95 -22.42
C ALA A 985 23.31 13.16 -22.40
N LEU A 986 23.28 11.86 -22.73
CA LEU A 986 24.49 11.04 -22.84
C LEU A 986 25.39 11.49 -24.01
N LEU A 987 24.82 11.90 -25.13
CA LEU A 987 25.59 12.41 -26.28
C LEU A 987 26.23 13.77 -25.98
N ILE A 988 25.53 14.66 -25.27
CA ILE A 988 26.07 15.94 -24.78
C ILE A 988 27.26 15.70 -23.85
N ALA A 989 27.15 14.73 -22.93
CA ALA A 989 28.21 14.39 -21.99
C ALA A 989 29.41 13.73 -22.68
N CYS A 990 29.18 12.81 -23.61
CA CYS A 990 30.25 12.13 -24.35
C CYS A 990 29.86 11.90 -25.83
N PRO A 991 30.19 12.84 -26.74
CA PRO A 991 29.83 12.74 -28.16
C PRO A 991 30.41 11.50 -28.86
N LYS A 992 31.55 11.01 -28.39
CA LYS A 992 32.28 9.86 -28.97
C LYS A 992 31.95 8.53 -28.29
N VAL A 993 30.91 8.46 -27.47
CA VAL A 993 30.52 7.22 -26.79
C VAL A 993 30.25 6.09 -27.80
N LYS A 994 30.73 4.87 -27.49
CA LYS A 994 30.40 3.68 -28.29
C LYS A 994 28.88 3.48 -28.27
N ARG A 995 28.24 3.53 -29.44
CA ARG A 995 26.76 3.43 -29.55
C ARG A 995 26.19 2.16 -28.93
N LEU A 996 26.96 1.06 -28.92
CA LEU A 996 26.58 -0.22 -28.28
C LEU A 996 26.47 -0.13 -26.74
N HIS A 997 27.08 0.88 -26.12
CA HIS A 997 27.04 1.06 -24.67
C HIS A 997 25.81 1.83 -24.20
N ILE A 998 25.27 2.72 -25.04
CA ILE A 998 24.13 3.60 -24.71
C ILE A 998 22.91 2.81 -24.23
N PRO A 999 22.45 1.71 -24.88
CA PRO A 999 21.29 0.97 -24.40
C PRO A 999 21.47 0.44 -22.98
N GLY A 1000 22.64 -0.13 -22.67
CA GLY A 1000 22.94 -0.66 -21.35
C GLY A 1000 23.10 0.41 -20.27
N MET A 1001 23.67 1.58 -20.60
CA MET A 1001 23.72 2.75 -19.70
C MET A 1001 22.31 3.24 -19.31
N LEU A 1002 21.32 3.02 -20.18
CA LEU A 1002 19.93 3.38 -19.97
C LEU A 1002 19.05 2.23 -19.47
N CYS A 1003 19.64 1.07 -19.15
CA CYS A 1003 18.92 -0.16 -18.78
C CYS A 1003 17.86 -0.60 -19.80
N ILE A 1004 18.14 -0.39 -21.10
CA ILE A 1004 17.26 -0.76 -22.20
C ILE A 1004 17.94 -1.84 -23.05
N TYR A 1005 17.19 -2.87 -23.41
CA TYR A 1005 17.60 -3.85 -24.41
C TYR A 1005 17.23 -3.35 -25.81
N GLY A 1006 18.18 -3.46 -26.76
CA GLY A 1006 17.94 -3.16 -28.17
C GLY A 1006 18.87 -2.11 -28.78
N ASN A 1007 18.67 -1.84 -30.07
CA ASN A 1007 19.49 -0.91 -30.84
C ASN A 1007 18.90 0.51 -30.81
N LEU A 1008 19.61 1.46 -30.20
CA LEU A 1008 19.19 2.86 -30.14
C LEU A 1008 19.66 3.71 -31.34
N ASN A 1009 20.35 3.12 -32.33
CA ASN A 1009 20.76 3.84 -33.54
C ASN A 1009 19.59 4.53 -34.28
N PRO A 1010 18.39 3.94 -34.42
CA PRO A 1010 17.26 4.63 -35.03
C PRO A 1010 16.80 5.85 -34.24
N VAL A 1011 16.88 5.80 -32.91
CA VAL A 1011 16.53 6.94 -32.03
C VAL A 1011 17.55 8.05 -32.18
N ILE A 1012 18.85 7.72 -32.11
CA ILE A 1012 19.96 8.65 -32.33
C ILE A 1012 19.84 9.30 -33.72
N SER A 1013 19.57 8.50 -34.75
CA SER A 1013 19.46 9.01 -36.13
C SER A 1013 18.26 9.95 -36.30
N ARG A 1014 17.09 9.64 -35.73
CA ARG A 1014 15.92 10.54 -35.77
C ARG A 1014 16.18 11.82 -34.99
N LEU A 1015 16.77 11.74 -33.80
CA LEU A 1015 17.13 12.90 -32.99
C LEU A 1015 18.09 13.82 -33.78
N VAL A 1016 19.18 13.27 -34.30
CA VAL A 1016 20.21 14.05 -35.01
C VAL A 1016 19.67 14.62 -36.34
N ASN A 1017 19.07 13.78 -37.19
CA ASN A 1017 18.71 14.20 -38.55
C ASN A 1017 17.38 14.97 -38.62
N ASN A 1018 16.38 14.61 -37.81
CA ASN A 1018 15.04 15.19 -37.94
C ASN A 1018 14.76 16.31 -36.93
N LYS A 1019 15.54 16.41 -35.85
CA LYS A 1019 15.37 17.46 -34.84
C LYS A 1019 16.54 18.43 -34.85
N LEU A 1020 17.76 17.94 -34.67
CA LEU A 1020 18.93 18.82 -34.53
C LEU A 1020 19.34 19.48 -35.86
N LYS A 1021 19.61 18.69 -36.91
CA LYS A 1021 20.02 19.23 -38.22
C LYS A 1021 18.96 20.10 -38.89
N THR A 1022 17.68 19.74 -38.76
CA THR A 1022 16.57 20.53 -39.30
C THR A 1022 16.49 21.94 -38.70
N ASN A 1023 16.96 22.10 -37.45
CA ASN A 1023 16.95 23.38 -36.74
C ASN A 1023 18.36 23.99 -36.58
N HIS A 1024 19.33 23.59 -37.42
CA HIS A 1024 20.75 23.95 -37.26
C HIS A 1024 21.00 25.47 -37.21
N GLU A 1025 20.42 26.24 -38.14
CA GLU A 1025 20.60 27.70 -38.18
C GLU A 1025 20.01 28.38 -36.94
N TRP A 1026 18.83 27.93 -36.50
CA TRP A 1026 18.18 28.46 -35.31
C TRP A 1026 18.97 28.15 -34.03
N LEU A 1027 19.47 26.92 -33.88
CA LEU A 1027 20.33 26.55 -32.75
C LEU A 1027 21.63 27.38 -32.73
N ARG A 1028 22.22 27.64 -33.90
CA ARG A 1028 23.41 28.48 -34.03
C ARG A 1028 23.15 29.92 -33.62
N ASP A 1029 22.02 30.50 -34.02
CA ASP A 1029 21.66 31.86 -33.65
C ASP A 1029 21.27 31.97 -32.16
N TYR A 1030 20.62 30.93 -31.62
CA TYR A 1030 20.33 30.85 -30.19
C TYR A 1030 21.59 30.83 -29.33
N VAL A 1031 22.62 30.06 -29.71
CA VAL A 1031 23.91 30.03 -28.98
C VAL A 1031 24.65 31.36 -29.05
N LYS A 1032 24.57 32.10 -30.17
CA LYS A 1032 25.15 33.45 -30.25
C LYS A 1032 24.46 34.43 -29.30
N ALA A 1033 23.15 34.30 -29.14
CA ALA A 1033 22.37 35.12 -28.21
C ALA A 1033 22.54 34.69 -26.75
N ASN A 1034 22.78 33.40 -26.50
CA ASN A 1034 22.88 32.79 -25.17
C ASN A 1034 24.20 31.99 -25.05
N PRO A 1035 25.35 32.65 -24.87
CA PRO A 1035 26.67 32.01 -24.92
C PRO A 1035 26.91 31.01 -23.78
N THR A 1036 26.17 31.11 -22.67
CA THR A 1036 26.25 30.22 -21.50
C THR A 1036 25.35 28.98 -21.60
N SER A 1037 24.60 28.85 -22.70
CA SER A 1037 23.63 27.76 -22.89
C SER A 1037 24.28 26.41 -23.21
N MET A 1038 23.69 25.34 -22.67
CA MET A 1038 24.08 23.96 -23.01
C MET A 1038 23.77 23.57 -24.46
N VAL A 1039 23.01 24.40 -25.20
CA VAL A 1039 22.77 24.23 -26.64
C VAL A 1039 24.07 24.25 -27.44
N TYR A 1040 25.11 24.92 -26.94
CA TYR A 1040 26.45 24.86 -27.53
C TYR A 1040 26.93 23.42 -27.72
N TYR A 1041 26.71 22.54 -26.73
CA TYR A 1041 27.10 21.14 -26.83
C TYR A 1041 26.17 20.33 -27.76
N ILE A 1042 24.90 20.73 -27.89
CA ILE A 1042 23.97 20.14 -28.85
C ILE A 1042 24.42 20.45 -30.28
N LEU A 1043 24.82 21.69 -30.54
CA LEU A 1043 25.31 22.13 -31.86
C LEU A 1043 26.56 21.34 -32.28
N ARG A 1044 27.46 21.06 -31.34
CA ARG A 1044 28.65 20.21 -31.56
C ARG A 1044 28.35 18.74 -31.90
N LEU A 1045 27.11 18.27 -31.76
CA LEU A 1045 26.73 16.93 -32.21
C LEU A 1045 26.43 16.86 -33.71
N ILE A 1046 26.22 18.02 -34.35
CA ILE A 1046 25.85 18.13 -35.76
C ILE A 1046 26.85 18.92 -36.62
N GLU A 1047 27.85 19.53 -35.99
CA GLU A 1047 29.07 20.07 -36.60
C GLU A 1047 30.23 19.08 -36.49
#